data_AF-A0AA86J4A2-F1
#
_entry.id   AF-A0AA86J4A2-F1
#
_cell.length_a   1.000
_cell.length_b   1.000
_cell.length_c   1.000
_cell.angle_alpha   90.00
_cell.angle_beta   90.00
_cell.angle_gamma   90.00
#
_symmetry.space_group_name_H-M   'P 1'
#
loop_
_entity.id
_entity.type
_entity.pdbx_description
1 polymer ?
#
loop_
_entity_poly.entity_id
_entity_poly.type
_entity_poly.pdbx_seq_one_letter_code
_entity_poly.pdbx_strand_id
1 'polypeptide(L)'
;MIFRLILATLLLAASTEVFGWNDKITHKTITEYAAKFHFNPIDANFLGLPIKGLRALEWIKMGSELEDSGDHIQFANGRARSLNHFHAPNRPLAEAGLTDIKTGISAIRWAQDGPYQIGKGSEDWSWQAVRSHYYDYLTAPTQSVKDDCQVKLLKGLGYQMHLIQDMSQPNHVRNDTPVFDGAGITNGLETWAKSHDDIISNKILATTPIPKVTVDLTVSFEDPSKVPMARLSDTRSYASSQTPSTSLSQGLAEYTNANFFSEDTVFAEGLSADDKHYFPAPRKQETNLQAFVDNILNTAPTTDVDGKTYQSFVISKRNTSGEKLDCLARPGPNTRKYFQEFGEGEEFTRSFVVDETCFEEYARHLIPRAVGYSVAMLTYFHRGTIELTLPDSGVYSVTDPFDFELKEVRVKAKNTTSTGELMSNGQIKLVVRYRLALEDPFRSEPVDIEPEYRYIVVPEKTGRTSIPKDAPVELVFDLSATPIPLWATNLYLQVVYRGQLGAEADAVAVGLKDISEPTPVDLYNNTDYTCINGTWLSSGSPAAVAAVDTNNDGIADLSDVYPHTISYVYANISPVGSTVPASPTAFDIYEDYPSLPGGLLRIGFVLSDYAFSYGVHEKWLKRDPNDTWDVIDKDHQYPGTAVMNQTGPDDIDYYPYMYNMRGRKMWWGAGVIYDNNEYPSGSSCSWDDM
;
A
#
# COMPACT_ATOMS: atom_id res chain seq x y z
N MET A 1 -5.28 57.55 7.54
CA MET A 1 -4.39 56.47 8.03
C MET A 1 -5.04 55.69 9.19
N ILE A 2 -5.45 56.36 10.28
CA ILE A 2 -6.11 55.73 11.44
C ILE A 2 -7.44 55.04 11.05
N PHE A 3 -8.25 55.63 10.17
CA PHE A 3 -9.52 55.03 9.71
C PHE A 3 -9.32 53.77 8.83
N ARG A 4 -8.23 53.70 8.06
CA ARG A 4 -7.88 52.50 7.27
C ARG A 4 -7.31 51.39 8.17
N LEU A 5 -6.56 51.75 9.22
CA LEU A 5 -6.07 50.79 10.20
C LEU A 5 -7.21 50.18 11.03
N ILE A 6 -8.17 51.02 11.47
CA ILE A 6 -9.34 50.60 12.25
C ILE A 6 -10.29 49.73 11.42
N LEU A 7 -10.50 50.07 10.13
CA LEU A 7 -11.31 49.25 9.23
C LEU A 7 -10.65 47.90 8.94
N ALA A 8 -9.32 47.85 8.76
CA ALA A 8 -8.57 46.61 8.58
C ALA A 8 -8.58 45.73 9.85
N THR A 9 -8.48 46.32 11.05
CA THR A 9 -8.58 45.56 12.32
C THR A 9 -9.99 45.08 12.65
N LEU A 10 -11.03 45.86 12.32
CA LEU A 10 -12.43 45.43 12.47
C LEU A 10 -12.84 44.36 11.45
N LEU A 11 -12.30 44.40 10.22
CA LEU A 11 -12.55 43.39 9.18
C LEU A 11 -11.81 42.07 9.48
N LEU A 12 -10.57 42.12 9.97
CA LEU A 12 -9.82 40.95 10.45
C LEU A 12 -10.48 40.25 11.66
N ALA A 13 -11.28 40.99 12.45
CA ALA A 13 -12.03 40.44 13.57
C ALA A 13 -13.41 39.88 13.18
N ALA A 14 -13.89 40.14 11.96
CA ALA A 14 -15.23 39.75 11.49
C ALA A 14 -15.21 38.62 10.44
N SER A 15 -14.04 38.25 9.90
CA SER A 15 -13.89 37.19 8.90
C SER A 15 -13.50 35.86 9.56
N THR A 16 -14.46 34.97 9.76
CA THR A 16 -14.21 33.62 10.29
C THR A 16 -13.82 32.60 9.22
N GLU A 17 -13.75 32.98 7.94
CA GLU A 17 -13.55 32.06 6.81
C GLU A 17 -12.36 32.49 5.91
N VAL A 18 -11.27 33.02 6.50
CA VAL A 18 -10.09 33.49 5.74
C VAL A 18 -9.17 32.35 5.31
N PHE A 19 -9.66 31.49 4.45
CA PHE A 19 -8.96 30.27 4.07
C PHE A 19 -8.82 30.22 2.55
N GLY A 20 -7.81 29.51 2.06
CA GLY A 20 -7.76 29.07 0.66
C GLY A 20 -8.97 28.18 0.37
N TRP A 21 -8.92 27.36 -0.68
CA TRP A 21 -9.98 26.41 -1.04
C TRP A 21 -10.77 25.96 0.16
N ASN A 22 -12.11 26.06 0.10
CA ASN A 22 -12.89 25.62 1.24
C ASN A 22 -12.69 24.11 1.46
N ASP A 23 -11.86 23.83 2.44
CA ASP A 23 -11.41 22.56 2.97
C ASP A 23 -12.53 21.56 3.22
N LYS A 24 -13.73 22.06 3.52
CA LYS A 24 -14.91 21.26 3.86
C LYS A 24 -15.59 20.58 2.67
N ILE A 25 -15.35 21.04 1.45
CA ILE A 25 -16.06 20.54 0.26
C ILE A 25 -15.08 20.08 -0.83
N THR A 26 -14.40 20.99 -1.51
CA THR A 26 -13.78 20.60 -2.79
C THR A 26 -12.52 19.76 -2.65
N HIS A 27 -11.62 20.05 -1.70
CA HIS A 27 -10.46 19.19 -1.44
C HIS A 27 -10.88 17.76 -1.07
N LYS A 28 -11.96 17.61 -0.29
CA LYS A 28 -12.52 16.30 0.06
C LYS A 28 -13.07 15.59 -1.16
N THR A 29 -13.75 16.29 -2.07
CA THR A 29 -14.25 15.74 -3.33
C THR A 29 -13.09 15.27 -4.21
N ILE A 30 -12.09 16.11 -4.48
CA ILE A 30 -10.92 15.73 -5.30
C ILE A 30 -10.17 14.54 -4.67
N THR A 31 -9.94 14.59 -3.36
CA THR A 31 -9.31 13.53 -2.57
C THR A 31 -10.08 12.22 -2.62
N GLU A 32 -11.41 12.28 -2.54
CA GLU A 32 -12.27 11.10 -2.63
C GLU A 32 -12.14 10.42 -3.98
N TYR A 33 -12.16 11.18 -5.08
CA TYR A 33 -11.96 10.62 -6.42
C TYR A 33 -10.55 10.04 -6.55
N ALA A 34 -9.50 10.76 -6.12
CA ALA A 34 -8.12 10.26 -6.21
C ALA A 34 -7.93 8.96 -5.41
N ALA A 35 -8.46 8.89 -4.19
CA ALA A 35 -8.41 7.69 -3.37
C ALA A 35 -9.12 6.52 -4.05
N LYS A 36 -10.34 6.72 -4.59
CA LYS A 36 -11.08 5.67 -5.32
C LYS A 36 -10.32 5.18 -6.54
N PHE A 37 -9.73 6.08 -7.33
CA PHE A 37 -8.96 5.71 -8.53
C PHE A 37 -7.70 4.89 -8.19
N HIS A 38 -7.06 5.16 -7.06
CA HIS A 38 -5.86 4.43 -6.63
C HIS A 38 -6.19 3.11 -5.92
N PHE A 39 -7.07 3.14 -4.91
CA PHE A 39 -7.28 1.99 -4.01
C PHE A 39 -8.29 0.97 -4.56
N ASN A 40 -9.37 1.36 -5.24
CA ASN A 40 -10.40 0.40 -5.65
C ASN A 40 -9.89 -0.69 -6.62
N PRO A 41 -8.98 -0.40 -7.57
CA PRO A 41 -8.41 -1.44 -8.42
C PRO A 41 -7.50 -2.43 -7.68
N ILE A 42 -7.02 -2.07 -6.49
CA ILE A 42 -6.14 -2.89 -5.64
C ILE A 42 -7.00 -3.71 -4.68
N ASP A 43 -7.90 -3.05 -3.97
CA ASP A 43 -8.86 -3.63 -3.04
C ASP A 43 -10.11 -2.74 -2.99
N ALA A 44 -11.20 -3.22 -3.59
CA ALA A 44 -12.46 -2.48 -3.68
C ALA A 44 -13.12 -2.22 -2.31
N ASN A 45 -12.75 -2.99 -1.28
CA ASN A 45 -13.32 -2.88 0.06
C ASN A 45 -12.51 -1.97 0.97
N PHE A 46 -11.23 -1.74 0.68
CA PHE A 46 -10.31 -0.99 1.54
C PHE A 46 -10.87 0.36 2.02
N LEU A 47 -11.41 1.16 1.09
CA LEU A 47 -11.93 2.49 1.40
C LEU A 47 -13.20 2.47 2.27
N GLY A 48 -13.92 1.34 2.28
CA GLY A 48 -15.08 1.09 3.12
C GLY A 48 -14.74 0.56 4.51
N LEU A 49 -13.50 0.12 4.76
CA LEU A 49 -13.11 -0.50 6.02
C LEU A 49 -13.31 0.47 7.20
N PRO A 50 -14.04 0.06 8.26
CA PRO A 50 -14.18 0.86 9.46
C PRO A 50 -12.91 0.78 10.30
N ILE A 51 -12.32 1.94 10.60
CA ILE A 51 -11.13 2.09 11.43
C ILE A 51 -11.46 3.15 12.48
N LYS A 52 -11.42 2.77 13.76
CA LYS A 52 -11.73 3.66 14.90
C LYS A 52 -13.06 4.43 14.73
N GLY A 53 -14.08 3.75 14.19
CA GLY A 53 -15.44 4.29 14.04
C GLY A 53 -15.72 5.09 12.75
N LEU A 54 -14.72 5.34 11.91
CA LEU A 54 -14.89 6.00 10.60
C LEU A 54 -14.37 5.10 9.47
N ARG A 55 -14.87 5.28 8.25
CA ARG A 55 -14.35 4.57 7.07
C ARG A 55 -12.94 5.07 6.73
N ALA A 56 -12.09 4.22 6.17
CA ALA A 56 -10.76 4.60 5.71
C ALA A 56 -10.78 5.84 4.81
N LEU A 57 -11.75 5.92 3.88
CA LEU A 57 -11.95 7.09 3.02
C LEU A 57 -12.17 8.40 3.78
N GLU A 58 -12.92 8.37 4.88
CA GLU A 58 -13.21 9.58 5.65
C GLU A 58 -11.97 10.11 6.38
N TRP A 59 -11.06 9.23 6.81
CA TRP A 59 -9.78 9.66 7.38
C TRP A 59 -8.90 10.37 6.36
N ILE A 60 -8.87 9.88 5.11
CA ILE A 60 -8.11 10.52 4.04
C ILE A 60 -8.70 11.90 3.73
N LYS A 61 -10.03 12.00 3.57
CA LYS A 61 -10.73 13.27 3.32
C LYS A 61 -10.54 14.27 4.47
N MET A 62 -10.55 13.79 5.72
CA MET A 62 -10.29 14.64 6.88
C MET A 62 -8.87 15.19 6.86
N GLY A 63 -7.89 14.41 6.41
CA GLY A 63 -6.51 14.87 6.25
C GLY A 63 -6.39 16.05 5.27
N SER A 64 -7.06 15.97 4.11
CA SER A 64 -7.05 17.08 3.14
C SER A 64 -7.76 18.32 3.70
N GLU A 65 -8.88 18.15 4.40
CA GLU A 65 -9.59 19.27 5.04
C GLU A 65 -8.71 19.97 6.10
N LEU A 66 -8.02 19.20 6.94
CA LEU A 66 -7.27 19.77 8.05
C LEU A 66 -5.97 20.48 7.64
N GLU A 67 -5.53 20.41 6.38
CA GLU A 67 -4.34 21.12 5.91
C GLU A 67 -4.57 22.63 5.84
N ASP A 68 -5.79 23.06 5.52
CA ASP A 68 -6.18 24.47 5.57
C ASP A 68 -6.74 24.93 6.93
N SER A 69 -6.88 23.99 7.88
CA SER A 69 -7.42 24.32 9.20
C SER A 69 -6.52 25.31 9.95
N GLY A 70 -7.15 26.36 10.47
CA GLY A 70 -6.51 27.29 11.38
C GLY A 70 -7.42 28.46 11.76
N ASP A 71 -7.09 29.17 12.84
CA ASP A 71 -7.85 30.35 13.25
C ASP A 71 -7.16 31.68 12.86
N HIS A 72 -7.89 32.79 13.01
CA HIS A 72 -7.39 34.13 12.72
C HIS A 72 -6.15 34.49 13.56
N ILE A 73 -5.98 33.92 14.74
CA ILE A 73 -4.82 34.16 15.61
C ILE A 73 -3.60 33.46 15.02
N GLN A 74 -3.76 32.20 14.59
CA GLN A 74 -2.73 31.43 13.90
C GLN A 74 -2.31 32.09 12.59
N PHE A 75 -3.25 32.62 11.80
CA PHE A 75 -2.90 33.38 10.61
C PHE A 75 -2.13 34.67 10.98
N ALA A 76 -2.64 35.45 11.93
CA ALA A 76 -2.03 36.72 12.33
C ALA A 76 -0.59 36.55 12.84
N ASN A 77 -0.32 35.50 13.60
CA ASN A 77 1.00 35.21 14.17
C ASN A 77 1.90 34.33 13.27
N GLY A 78 1.48 34.04 12.03
CA GLY A 78 2.29 33.31 11.04
C GLY A 78 2.38 31.80 11.29
N ARG A 79 1.44 31.23 12.05
CA ARG A 79 1.35 29.81 12.36
C ARG A 79 0.31 29.05 11.53
N ALA A 80 -0.54 29.73 10.76
CA ALA A 80 -1.45 29.06 9.84
C ALA A 80 -0.67 28.27 8.78
N ARG A 81 -1.15 27.07 8.48
CA ARG A 81 -0.54 26.15 7.49
C ARG A 81 -0.72 26.68 6.07
N SER A 82 -1.89 27.25 5.78
CA SER A 82 -2.28 27.89 4.51
C SER A 82 -1.30 28.93 3.97
N LEU A 83 -0.51 29.57 4.84
CA LEU A 83 0.56 30.48 4.43
C LEU A 83 1.62 29.80 3.54
N ASN A 84 1.75 28.49 3.62
CA ASN A 84 2.77 27.72 2.92
C ASN A 84 2.20 26.90 1.75
N HIS A 85 0.99 27.22 1.29
CA HIS A 85 0.31 26.50 0.19
C HIS A 85 0.67 27.05 -1.20
N PHE A 86 1.56 28.04 -1.26
CA PHE A 86 1.92 28.75 -2.48
C PHE A 86 3.22 28.19 -3.09
N HIS A 87 3.27 28.09 -4.42
CA HIS A 87 4.49 27.78 -5.15
C HIS A 87 4.49 28.43 -6.54
N ALA A 88 5.25 29.50 -6.72
CA ALA A 88 5.48 30.14 -8.00
C ALA A 88 6.60 29.43 -8.79
N PRO A 89 6.29 28.63 -9.82
CA PRO A 89 7.27 27.78 -10.51
C PRO A 89 8.27 28.58 -11.36
N ASN A 90 7.97 29.85 -11.65
CA ASN A 90 8.87 30.77 -12.36
C ASN A 90 9.91 31.44 -11.43
N ARG A 91 9.91 31.11 -10.13
CA ARG A 91 10.84 31.66 -9.14
C ARG A 91 11.76 30.57 -8.58
N PRO A 92 12.99 30.92 -8.15
CA PRO A 92 13.84 30.02 -7.37
C PRO A 92 13.09 29.51 -6.13
N LEU A 93 13.34 28.28 -5.70
CA LEU A 93 12.56 27.61 -4.65
C LEU A 93 12.51 28.40 -3.33
N ALA A 94 13.54 29.19 -3.02
CA ALA A 94 13.61 30.04 -1.83
C ALA A 94 12.64 31.23 -1.85
N GLU A 95 12.23 31.67 -3.05
CA GLU A 95 11.38 32.83 -3.29
C GLU A 95 10.02 32.43 -3.87
N ALA A 96 9.79 31.14 -4.11
CA ALA A 96 8.59 30.62 -4.72
C ALA A 96 7.37 30.56 -3.77
N GLY A 97 7.52 30.91 -2.48
CA GLY A 97 6.42 30.90 -1.51
C GLY A 97 5.58 32.18 -1.52
N LEU A 98 4.66 32.29 -0.56
CA LEU A 98 3.82 33.47 -0.37
C LEU A 98 4.65 34.68 0.10
N THR A 99 4.48 35.83 -0.55
CA THR A 99 5.17 37.09 -0.22
C THR A 99 4.26 38.32 -0.16
N ASP A 100 2.95 38.15 -0.36
CA ASP A 100 2.01 39.27 -0.48
C ASP A 100 1.61 39.91 0.85
N ILE A 101 0.76 39.23 1.62
CA ILE A 101 0.21 39.74 2.89
C ILE A 101 1.06 39.26 4.08
N LYS A 102 1.62 38.07 3.93
CA LYS A 102 2.48 37.39 4.91
C LYS A 102 3.57 36.66 4.14
N THR A 103 4.59 36.21 4.87
CA THR A 103 5.66 35.40 4.30
C THR A 103 5.44 33.94 4.68
N GLY A 104 5.37 33.08 3.66
CA GLY A 104 5.37 31.63 3.81
C GLY A 104 6.48 31.00 2.97
N ILE A 105 6.83 29.76 3.27
CA ILE A 105 7.75 29.01 2.42
C ILE A 105 6.96 28.34 1.29
N SER A 106 7.65 27.96 0.22
CA SER A 106 7.02 27.23 -0.89
C SER A 106 6.36 25.92 -0.42
N ALA A 107 5.20 25.58 -1.00
CA ALA A 107 4.49 24.31 -0.79
C ALA A 107 5.38 23.07 -0.96
N ILE A 108 6.30 23.08 -1.93
CA ILE A 108 7.28 21.99 -2.12
C ILE A 108 8.20 21.84 -0.90
N ARG A 109 8.64 22.96 -0.30
CA ARG A 109 9.47 22.92 0.91
C ARG A 109 8.63 22.49 2.11
N TRP A 110 7.47 23.10 2.28
CA TRP A 110 6.52 22.81 3.35
C TRP A 110 6.14 21.34 3.44
N ALA A 111 5.83 20.72 2.29
CA ALA A 111 5.50 19.30 2.19
C ALA A 111 6.61 18.37 2.71
N GLN A 112 7.85 18.85 2.87
CA GLN A 112 9.04 18.04 3.16
C GLN A 112 9.87 18.56 4.34
N ASP A 113 9.43 19.60 5.04
CA ASP A 113 10.17 20.24 6.14
C ASP A 113 9.40 20.08 7.46
N GLY A 114 9.48 18.87 8.02
CA GLY A 114 8.84 18.52 9.28
C GLY A 114 9.19 19.46 10.45
N PRO A 115 10.47 19.80 10.67
CA PRO A 115 10.87 20.77 11.69
C PRO A 115 10.17 22.12 11.57
N TYR A 116 9.94 22.62 10.34
CA TYR A 116 9.23 23.87 10.12
C TYR A 116 7.71 23.77 10.39
N GLN A 117 7.12 22.56 10.35
CA GLN A 117 5.70 22.34 10.70
C GLN A 117 5.43 22.39 12.21
N ILE A 118 6.46 22.25 13.05
CA ILE A 118 6.29 22.23 14.51
C ILE A 118 5.66 23.54 15.00
N GLY A 119 4.51 23.42 15.68
CA GLY A 119 3.79 24.56 16.23
C GLY A 119 2.95 25.36 15.21
N LYS A 120 2.78 24.84 13.99
CA LYS A 120 1.95 25.42 12.92
C LYS A 120 0.55 24.82 12.88
N GLY A 121 -0.20 24.94 13.99
CA GLY A 121 -1.62 24.53 14.05
C GLY A 121 -1.90 23.02 14.15
N SER A 122 -0.97 22.14 13.77
CA SER A 122 -1.11 20.68 13.91
C SER A 122 0.24 19.97 14.12
N GLU A 123 0.25 18.63 14.11
CA GLU A 123 1.47 17.81 14.14
C GLU A 123 2.23 17.85 12.78
N ASP A 124 3.38 17.17 12.72
CA ASP A 124 4.19 17.08 11.50
C ASP A 124 3.54 16.12 10.49
N TRP A 125 3.20 16.65 9.32
CA TRP A 125 2.63 15.90 8.19
C TRP A 125 3.51 15.97 6.95
N SER A 126 4.81 16.24 7.12
CA SER A 126 5.78 16.18 6.03
C SER A 126 5.83 14.79 5.39
N TRP A 127 6.29 14.71 4.14
CA TRP A 127 6.40 13.46 3.39
C TRP A 127 7.12 12.36 4.19
N GLN A 128 8.20 12.71 4.88
CA GLN A 128 8.99 11.82 5.72
C GLN A 128 8.21 11.35 6.95
N ALA A 129 7.39 12.21 7.56
CA ALA A 129 6.50 11.82 8.65
C ALA A 129 5.42 10.83 8.16
N VAL A 130 4.81 11.09 7.00
CA VAL A 130 3.81 10.19 6.41
C VAL A 130 4.44 8.84 6.01
N ARG A 131 5.67 8.82 5.48
CA ARG A 131 6.46 7.59 5.27
C ARG A 131 6.68 6.81 6.56
N SER A 132 7.01 7.52 7.65
CA SER A 132 7.17 6.91 8.96
C SER A 132 5.88 6.28 9.45
N HIS A 133 4.74 6.96 9.33
CA HIS A 133 3.43 6.41 9.68
C HIS A 133 3.06 5.17 8.85
N TYR A 134 3.45 5.12 7.57
CA TYR A 134 3.24 3.92 6.76
C TYR A 134 4.06 2.74 7.28
N TYR A 135 5.34 2.96 7.58
CA TYR A 135 6.19 1.94 8.17
C TYR A 135 5.68 1.48 9.54
N ASP A 136 5.25 2.41 10.39
CA ASP A 136 4.71 2.12 11.71
C ASP A 136 3.40 1.31 11.62
N TYR A 137 2.53 1.64 10.66
CA TYR A 137 1.31 0.87 10.38
C TYR A 137 1.63 -0.57 9.95
N LEU A 138 2.62 -0.76 9.07
CA LEU A 138 3.00 -2.09 8.60
C LEU A 138 3.64 -2.91 9.72
N THR A 139 4.39 -2.26 10.62
CA THR A 139 5.19 -2.92 11.66
C THR A 139 4.60 -2.80 13.08
N ALA A 140 3.33 -2.41 13.19
CA ALA A 140 2.66 -2.27 14.48
C ALA A 140 2.52 -3.63 15.20
N PRO A 141 2.83 -3.71 16.51
CA PRO A 141 2.88 -4.98 17.24
C PRO A 141 1.51 -5.48 17.70
N THR A 142 0.46 -4.66 17.61
CA THR A 142 -0.91 -5.01 18.02
C THR A 142 -1.93 -4.38 17.09
N GLN A 143 -3.13 -4.95 17.03
CA GLN A 143 -4.22 -4.40 16.21
C GLN A 143 -4.58 -2.96 16.62
N SER A 144 -4.67 -2.67 17.92
CA SER A 144 -5.02 -1.32 18.40
C SER A 144 -4.00 -0.25 17.96
N VAL A 145 -2.71 -0.55 18.06
CA VAL A 145 -1.63 0.34 17.60
C VAL A 145 -1.63 0.44 16.08
N LYS A 146 -1.88 -0.67 15.38
CA LYS A 146 -1.99 -0.71 13.93
C LYS A 146 -3.08 0.23 13.44
N ASP A 147 -4.25 0.21 14.05
CA ASP A 147 -5.36 1.10 13.73
C ASP A 147 -5.00 2.58 13.96
N ASP A 148 -4.32 2.92 15.07
CA ASP A 148 -3.88 4.29 15.35
C ASP A 148 -2.86 4.79 14.31
N CYS A 149 -1.89 3.95 13.95
CA CYS A 149 -0.93 4.24 12.89
C CYS A 149 -1.60 4.36 11.52
N GLN A 150 -2.61 3.52 11.23
CA GLN A 150 -3.37 3.57 9.98
C GLN A 150 -4.15 4.87 9.86
N VAL A 151 -4.79 5.35 10.94
CA VAL A 151 -5.46 6.65 10.96
C VAL A 151 -4.48 7.78 10.64
N LYS A 152 -3.29 7.78 11.25
CA LYS A 152 -2.25 8.78 10.96
C LYS A 152 -1.79 8.72 9.50
N LEU A 153 -1.54 7.52 8.98
CA LEU A 153 -1.18 7.32 7.57
C LEU A 153 -2.24 7.91 6.64
N LEU A 154 -3.51 7.52 6.82
CA LEU A 154 -4.61 7.95 5.96
C LEU A 154 -4.78 9.46 6.00
N LYS A 155 -4.76 10.08 7.19
CA LYS A 155 -4.78 11.54 7.33
C LYS A 155 -3.58 12.18 6.62
N GLY A 156 -2.37 11.67 6.86
CA GLY A 156 -1.14 12.19 6.25
C GLY A 156 -1.17 12.16 4.71
N LEU A 157 -1.75 11.12 4.11
CA LEU A 157 -1.97 11.08 2.66
C LEU A 157 -2.92 12.21 2.19
N GLY A 158 -3.96 12.51 2.96
CA GLY A 158 -4.85 13.65 2.71
C GLY A 158 -4.12 15.00 2.76
N TYR A 159 -3.31 15.21 3.79
CA TYR A 159 -2.46 16.40 3.95
C TYR A 159 -1.52 16.62 2.74
N GLN A 160 -0.90 15.56 2.24
CA GLN A 160 0.00 15.64 1.09
C GLN A 160 -0.75 15.87 -0.23
N MET A 161 -1.92 15.24 -0.40
CA MET A 161 -2.75 15.48 -1.58
C MET A 161 -3.28 16.91 -1.65
N HIS A 162 -3.64 17.52 -0.51
CA HIS A 162 -4.05 18.92 -0.43
C HIS A 162 -3.04 19.84 -1.14
N LEU A 163 -1.76 19.74 -0.77
CA LEU A 163 -0.69 20.56 -1.33
C LEU A 163 -0.49 20.35 -2.84
N ILE A 164 -0.71 19.13 -3.35
CA ILE A 164 -0.73 18.87 -4.79
C ILE A 164 -1.94 19.52 -5.47
N GLN A 165 -3.10 19.46 -4.83
CA GLN A 165 -4.35 20.03 -5.35
C GLN A 165 -4.26 21.56 -5.43
N ASP A 166 -3.60 22.22 -4.49
CA ASP A 166 -3.35 23.67 -4.53
C ASP A 166 -2.49 24.09 -5.72
N MET A 167 -1.64 23.20 -6.26
CA MET A 167 -0.90 23.50 -7.48
C MET A 167 -1.80 23.59 -8.72
N SER A 168 -3.07 23.17 -8.62
CA SER A 168 -4.10 23.40 -9.64
C SER A 168 -4.86 24.71 -9.45
N GLN A 169 -4.53 25.51 -8.43
CA GLN A 169 -5.18 26.77 -8.15
C GLN A 169 -4.29 27.93 -8.65
N PRO A 170 -4.76 28.79 -9.59
CA PRO A 170 -3.94 29.85 -10.18
C PRO A 170 -3.31 30.82 -9.18
N ASN A 171 -4.05 31.26 -8.15
CA ASN A 171 -3.61 32.13 -7.06
C ASN A 171 -2.44 31.52 -6.28
N HIS A 172 -2.56 30.25 -5.92
CA HIS A 172 -1.53 29.51 -5.18
C HIS A 172 -0.21 29.42 -5.96
N VAL A 173 -0.29 29.34 -7.28
CA VAL A 173 0.91 29.24 -8.13
C VAL A 173 1.38 30.57 -8.70
N ARG A 174 0.66 31.66 -8.43
CA ARG A 174 0.98 33.02 -8.88
C ARG A 174 1.23 34.00 -7.74
N ASN A 175 1.43 33.49 -6.52
CA ASN A 175 1.65 34.32 -5.34
C ASN A 175 0.60 35.45 -5.26
N ASP A 176 -0.64 35.11 -5.54
CA ASP A 176 -1.73 36.07 -5.58
C ASP A 176 -2.65 35.77 -4.40
N THR A 177 -2.69 36.65 -3.41
CA THR A 177 -3.63 36.51 -2.29
C THR A 177 -4.56 37.70 -2.30
N PRO A 178 -5.74 37.61 -2.94
CA PRO A 178 -6.72 38.66 -2.80
C PRO A 178 -7.07 38.78 -1.32
N VAL A 179 -6.79 39.96 -0.73
CA VAL A 179 -6.92 40.33 0.70
C VAL A 179 -8.36 40.10 1.25
N PHE A 180 -9.31 39.76 0.37
CA PHE A 180 -10.75 39.78 0.58
C PHE A 180 -11.47 38.46 0.28
N ASP A 181 -10.82 37.46 -0.34
CA ASP A 181 -11.47 36.17 -0.67
C ASP A 181 -11.85 35.43 0.60
N GLY A 182 -10.93 35.40 1.55
CA GLY A 182 -11.17 34.84 2.86
C GLY A 182 -12.15 35.62 3.76
N ALA A 183 -12.48 36.85 3.41
CA ALA A 183 -13.52 37.61 4.10
C ALA A 183 -14.91 37.38 3.48
N GLY A 184 -15.02 36.55 2.42
CA GLY A 184 -16.25 36.38 1.64
C GLY A 184 -16.68 37.65 0.90
N ILE A 185 -15.72 38.54 0.60
CA ILE A 185 -15.97 39.85 -0.03
C ILE A 185 -15.72 39.80 -1.54
N THR A 186 -14.95 38.81 -2.03
CA THR A 186 -14.71 38.55 -3.47
C THR A 186 -15.16 37.13 -3.85
N ASN A 187 -15.64 36.97 -5.09
CA ASN A 187 -16.06 35.68 -5.66
C ASN A 187 -14.92 35.11 -6.53
N GLY A 188 -13.86 34.57 -5.93
CA GLY A 188 -12.78 33.89 -6.64
C GLY A 188 -13.09 32.44 -7.05
N LEU A 189 -12.15 31.78 -7.77
CA LEU A 189 -12.32 30.39 -8.25
C LEU A 189 -12.67 29.41 -7.13
N GLU A 190 -12.06 29.56 -5.96
CA GLU A 190 -12.25 28.67 -4.80
C GLU A 190 -13.67 28.78 -4.23
N THR A 191 -14.16 30.01 -4.06
CA THR A 191 -15.53 30.29 -3.61
C THR A 191 -16.55 29.78 -4.64
N TRP A 192 -16.27 29.96 -5.93
CA TRP A 192 -17.10 29.42 -7.01
C TRP A 192 -17.15 27.88 -6.96
N ALA A 193 -16.00 27.24 -6.82
CA ALA A 193 -15.91 25.78 -6.80
C ALA A 193 -16.59 25.17 -5.55
N LYS A 194 -16.53 25.86 -4.41
CA LYS A 194 -17.28 25.51 -3.19
C LYS A 194 -18.79 25.53 -3.42
N SER A 195 -19.31 26.57 -4.08
CA SER A 195 -20.75 26.73 -4.30
C SER A 195 -21.31 25.87 -5.44
N HIS A 196 -20.44 25.26 -6.25
CA HIS A 196 -20.79 24.46 -7.43
C HIS A 196 -20.21 23.03 -7.39
N ASP A 197 -20.16 22.40 -6.20
CA ASP A 197 -19.71 21.01 -6.06
C ASP A 197 -20.55 20.02 -6.90
N ASP A 198 -21.82 20.33 -7.17
CA ASP A 198 -22.67 19.55 -8.06
C ASP A 198 -22.15 19.57 -9.51
N ILE A 199 -21.67 20.72 -10.00
CA ILE A 199 -21.01 20.84 -11.31
C ILE A 199 -19.70 20.05 -11.29
N ILE A 200 -18.90 20.19 -10.24
CA ILE A 200 -17.62 19.49 -10.12
C ILE A 200 -17.82 17.97 -10.13
N SER A 201 -18.67 17.46 -9.26
CA SER A 201 -18.89 16.03 -9.07
C SER A 201 -19.68 15.40 -10.23
N ASN A 202 -20.82 15.98 -10.60
CA ASN A 202 -21.77 15.35 -11.53
C ASN A 202 -21.55 15.73 -13.00
N LYS A 203 -20.82 16.81 -13.29
CA LYS A 203 -20.54 17.24 -14.66
C LYS A 203 -19.06 17.07 -14.99
N ILE A 204 -18.14 17.66 -14.22
CA ILE A 204 -16.71 17.65 -14.58
C ILE A 204 -16.11 16.26 -14.33
N LEU A 205 -16.10 15.79 -13.09
CA LEU A 205 -15.46 14.53 -12.69
C LEU A 205 -16.21 13.29 -13.19
N ALA A 206 -17.54 13.38 -13.33
CA ALA A 206 -18.33 12.27 -13.88
C ALA A 206 -18.15 12.08 -15.41
N THR A 207 -17.76 13.12 -16.15
CA THR A 207 -17.70 13.05 -17.63
C THR A 207 -16.29 13.21 -18.21
N THR A 208 -15.34 13.74 -17.45
CA THR A 208 -13.99 14.01 -17.93
C THR A 208 -13.04 12.88 -17.53
N PRO A 209 -12.32 12.24 -18.48
CA PRO A 209 -11.31 11.25 -18.14
C PRO A 209 -10.22 11.84 -17.24
N ILE A 210 -9.89 11.14 -16.16
CA ILE A 210 -8.78 11.53 -15.29
C ILE A 210 -7.46 11.26 -16.03
N PRO A 211 -6.58 12.26 -16.19
CA PRO A 211 -5.34 12.10 -16.93
C PRO A 211 -4.35 11.21 -16.19
N LYS A 212 -3.68 10.32 -16.92
CA LYS A 212 -2.54 9.55 -16.41
C LYS A 212 -1.27 10.40 -16.46
N VAL A 213 -0.84 10.90 -15.31
CA VAL A 213 0.37 11.72 -15.19
C VAL A 213 1.62 10.92 -15.54
N THR A 214 2.57 11.54 -16.22
CA THR A 214 3.80 10.92 -16.77
C THR A 214 5.07 11.68 -16.36
N VAL A 215 4.99 12.47 -15.28
CA VAL A 215 6.17 13.10 -14.65
C VAL A 215 7.17 12.00 -14.28
N ASP A 216 8.43 12.19 -14.64
CA ASP A 216 9.51 11.30 -14.22
C ASP A 216 9.79 11.47 -12.72
N LEU A 217 9.43 10.46 -11.93
CA LEU A 217 9.66 10.38 -10.49
C LEU A 217 10.83 9.45 -10.13
N THR A 218 11.69 9.11 -11.08
CA THR A 218 12.91 8.33 -10.81
C THR A 218 14.10 9.20 -10.37
N VAL A 219 13.93 10.53 -10.42
CA VAL A 219 14.94 11.53 -10.07
C VAL A 219 14.42 12.52 -9.04
N SER A 220 15.30 13.03 -8.18
CA SER A 220 14.98 14.07 -7.20
C SER A 220 14.65 15.43 -7.86
N PHE A 221 14.00 16.31 -7.11
CA PHE A 221 13.73 17.70 -7.53
C PHE A 221 14.88 18.63 -7.11
N GLU A 222 15.54 19.29 -8.06
CA GLU A 222 16.72 20.18 -7.86
C GLU A 222 17.95 19.50 -7.23
N ASP A 223 17.81 18.90 -6.05
CA ASP A 223 18.87 18.24 -5.30
C ASP A 223 18.37 16.97 -4.55
N PRO A 224 19.27 16.06 -4.13
CA PRO A 224 18.90 14.79 -3.50
C PRO A 224 18.09 14.90 -2.19
N SER A 225 18.08 16.05 -1.52
CA SER A 225 17.31 16.26 -0.27
C SER A 225 15.81 16.43 -0.51
N LYS A 226 15.39 16.68 -1.76
CA LYS A 226 13.99 16.80 -2.14
C LYS A 226 13.53 15.56 -2.90
N VAL A 227 12.58 14.86 -2.29
CA VAL A 227 12.11 13.57 -2.82
C VAL A 227 11.47 13.77 -4.20
N PRO A 228 11.53 12.75 -5.08
CA PRO A 228 11.00 12.84 -6.44
C PRO A 228 9.55 13.32 -6.53
N MET A 229 8.71 13.05 -5.53
CA MET A 229 7.32 13.50 -5.48
C MET A 229 7.15 15.01 -5.73
N ALA A 230 8.10 15.84 -5.29
CA ALA A 230 8.09 17.30 -5.53
C ALA A 230 7.98 17.66 -7.02
N ARG A 231 8.42 16.78 -7.92
CA ARG A 231 8.31 16.95 -9.37
C ARG A 231 6.87 16.94 -9.88
N LEU A 232 5.92 16.39 -9.12
CA LEU A 232 4.49 16.50 -9.41
C LEU A 232 4.02 17.96 -9.32
N SER A 233 4.63 18.78 -8.47
CA SER A 233 4.36 20.22 -8.39
C SER A 233 5.16 21.00 -9.42
N ASP A 234 6.47 20.77 -9.53
CA ASP A 234 7.37 21.52 -10.42
C ASP A 234 8.54 20.66 -10.92
N THR A 235 8.82 20.69 -12.22
CA THR A 235 9.95 20.01 -12.86
C THR A 235 11.06 20.96 -13.34
N ARG A 236 10.86 22.28 -13.20
CA ARG A 236 11.68 23.38 -13.77
C ARG A 236 11.70 23.47 -15.30
N SER A 237 10.84 22.72 -15.97
CA SER A 237 10.67 22.74 -17.43
C SER A 237 10.09 24.06 -17.95
N TYR A 238 9.18 24.68 -17.20
CA TYR A 238 8.54 25.94 -17.57
C TYR A 238 9.40 27.14 -17.19
N ALA A 239 10.08 27.13 -16.04
CA ALA A 239 11.01 28.20 -15.66
C ALA A 239 12.08 28.44 -16.74
N SER A 240 12.55 27.35 -17.38
CA SER A 240 13.56 27.40 -18.43
C SER A 240 13.01 27.75 -19.81
N SER A 241 11.84 27.24 -20.19
CA SER A 241 11.28 27.45 -21.54
C SER A 241 10.37 28.68 -21.65
N GLN A 242 9.76 29.11 -20.55
CA GLN A 242 8.68 30.10 -20.44
C GLN A 242 7.57 29.92 -21.48
N THR A 243 7.40 28.70 -21.98
CA THR A 243 6.45 28.37 -23.05
C THR A 243 5.34 27.52 -22.43
N PRO A 244 4.08 28.00 -22.44
CA PRO A 244 2.97 27.22 -21.94
C PRO A 244 2.85 25.87 -22.66
N SER A 245 2.57 24.83 -21.87
CA SER A 245 2.48 23.44 -22.33
C SER A 245 1.29 22.76 -21.64
N THR A 246 0.72 21.75 -22.30
CA THR A 246 -0.32 20.87 -21.75
C THR A 246 0.22 19.47 -21.40
N SER A 247 1.53 19.27 -21.50
CA SER A 247 2.15 17.97 -21.22
C SER A 247 1.76 17.44 -19.84
N LEU A 248 1.65 16.11 -19.73
CA LEU A 248 1.47 15.42 -18.45
C LEU A 248 2.82 15.01 -17.82
N SER A 249 3.93 15.40 -18.44
CA SER A 249 5.29 15.19 -17.94
C SER A 249 5.86 16.39 -17.18
N GLN A 250 5.13 17.51 -17.11
CA GLN A 250 5.50 18.72 -16.37
C GLN A 250 4.79 18.75 -15.00
N GLY A 251 5.28 19.58 -14.09
CA GLY A 251 4.65 19.81 -12.80
C GLY A 251 3.30 20.53 -12.92
N LEU A 252 2.39 20.26 -11.98
CA LEU A 252 1.06 20.85 -11.99
C LEU A 252 1.11 22.37 -11.78
N ALA A 253 2.03 22.88 -10.96
CA ALA A 253 2.17 24.31 -10.75
C ALA A 253 2.62 25.02 -12.02
N GLU A 254 3.56 24.42 -12.76
CA GLU A 254 4.03 24.90 -14.06
C GLU A 254 2.87 24.98 -15.07
N TYR A 255 2.07 23.92 -15.15
CA TYR A 255 0.89 23.90 -16.01
C TYR A 255 -0.10 25.01 -15.66
N THR A 256 -0.47 25.13 -14.38
CA THR A 256 -1.46 26.09 -13.91
C THR A 256 -0.96 27.51 -14.09
N ASN A 257 0.27 27.81 -13.64
CA ASN A 257 0.89 29.12 -13.75
C ASN A 257 0.99 29.58 -15.21
N ALA A 258 1.39 28.69 -16.14
CA ALA A 258 1.60 29.08 -17.52
C ALA A 258 0.30 29.30 -18.33
N ASN A 259 -0.82 28.70 -17.91
CA ASN A 259 -2.02 28.60 -18.75
C ASN A 259 -3.22 29.42 -18.27
N PHE A 260 -3.28 29.76 -16.99
CA PHE A 260 -4.44 30.42 -16.38
C PHE A 260 -4.01 31.70 -15.67
N PHE A 261 -4.87 32.72 -15.64
CA PHE A 261 -4.63 33.89 -14.80
C PHE A 261 -5.10 33.63 -13.36
N SER A 262 -4.54 34.36 -12.40
CA SER A 262 -5.22 34.61 -11.12
C SER A 262 -5.88 35.99 -11.18
N GLU A 263 -6.78 36.27 -10.26
CA GLU A 263 -7.67 37.45 -10.27
C GLU A 263 -6.91 38.77 -10.40
N ASP A 264 -5.79 38.95 -9.68
CA ASP A 264 -5.01 40.19 -9.66
C ASP A 264 -3.78 40.16 -10.60
N THR A 265 -3.60 39.10 -11.41
CA THR A 265 -2.42 38.92 -12.29
C THR A 265 -2.77 38.80 -13.78
N VAL A 266 -3.95 39.28 -14.18
CA VAL A 266 -4.38 39.30 -15.59
C VAL A 266 -3.45 40.19 -16.42
N PHE A 267 -2.86 39.60 -17.48
CA PHE A 267 -1.87 40.25 -18.36
C PHE A 267 -0.65 40.85 -17.65
N ALA A 268 -0.17 40.14 -16.62
CA ALA A 268 1.00 40.53 -15.84
C ALA A 268 2.35 40.42 -16.58
N GLU A 269 2.39 39.98 -17.84
CA GLU A 269 3.64 39.89 -18.61
C GLU A 269 4.26 41.25 -18.94
N GLY A 270 3.52 42.35 -18.73
CA GLY A 270 4.01 43.72 -18.89
C GLY A 270 4.77 44.27 -17.67
N LEU A 271 4.75 43.56 -16.53
CA LEU A 271 5.47 43.97 -15.32
C LEU A 271 6.99 43.75 -15.46
N SER A 272 7.79 44.37 -14.60
CA SER A 272 9.23 44.09 -14.52
C SER A 272 9.47 42.64 -14.13
N ALA A 273 10.49 41.98 -14.68
CA ALA A 273 10.82 40.59 -14.33
C ALA A 273 11.12 40.38 -12.81
N ASP A 274 11.57 41.45 -12.14
CA ASP A 274 11.83 41.46 -10.69
C ASP A 274 10.55 41.67 -9.85
N ASP A 275 9.43 42.03 -10.47
CA ASP A 275 8.16 42.21 -9.78
C ASP A 275 7.62 40.85 -9.33
N LYS A 276 7.26 40.71 -8.06
CA LYS A 276 6.74 39.46 -7.49
C LYS A 276 5.47 38.94 -8.19
N HIS A 277 4.72 39.81 -8.87
CA HIS A 277 3.53 39.46 -9.65
C HIS A 277 3.79 39.37 -11.15
N TYR A 278 5.05 39.41 -11.60
CA TYR A 278 5.40 39.16 -12.99
C TYR A 278 5.24 37.69 -13.37
N PHE A 279 4.46 37.45 -14.43
CA PHE A 279 4.28 36.14 -15.04
C PHE A 279 4.42 36.25 -16.57
N PRO A 280 5.29 35.45 -17.22
CA PRO A 280 5.57 35.59 -18.66
C PRO A 280 4.47 35.02 -19.58
N ALA A 281 3.43 34.39 -19.01
CA ALA A 281 2.26 33.87 -19.71
C ALA A 281 1.07 33.73 -18.73
N PRO A 282 -0.18 33.54 -19.20
CA PRO A 282 -0.65 33.69 -20.58
C PRO A 282 -0.38 35.07 -21.17
N ARG A 283 -0.08 35.13 -22.47
CA ARG A 283 0.32 36.39 -23.13
C ARG A 283 -0.83 37.02 -23.89
N LYS A 284 -0.92 38.35 -23.93
CA LYS A 284 -1.86 39.13 -24.75
C LYS A 284 -1.88 38.64 -26.20
N GLN A 285 -0.71 38.38 -26.80
CA GLN A 285 -0.60 37.93 -28.20
C GLN A 285 -1.13 36.52 -28.45
N GLU A 286 -1.37 35.73 -27.40
CA GLU A 286 -1.98 34.40 -27.50
C GLU A 286 -3.50 34.42 -27.42
N THR A 287 -4.08 35.61 -27.22
CA THR A 287 -5.51 35.81 -27.00
C THR A 287 -6.16 36.57 -28.16
N ASN A 288 -7.49 36.67 -28.13
CA ASN A 288 -8.25 37.58 -28.99
C ASN A 288 -8.32 39.04 -28.42
N LEU A 289 -7.47 39.42 -27.45
CA LEU A 289 -7.47 40.76 -26.87
C LEU A 289 -7.35 41.87 -27.91
N GLN A 290 -6.52 41.67 -28.94
CA GLN A 290 -6.35 42.67 -30.00
C GLN A 290 -7.69 42.94 -30.72
N ALA A 291 -8.50 41.92 -30.97
CA ALA A 291 -9.82 42.09 -31.58
C ALA A 291 -10.77 42.93 -30.68
N PHE A 292 -10.64 42.79 -29.36
CA PHE A 292 -11.40 43.63 -28.42
C PHE A 292 -10.95 45.08 -28.48
N VAL A 293 -9.63 45.32 -28.50
CA VAL A 293 -9.01 46.65 -28.62
C VAL A 293 -9.38 47.33 -29.94
N ASP A 294 -9.35 46.59 -31.05
CA ASP A 294 -9.69 47.07 -32.39
C ASP A 294 -11.20 47.29 -32.60
N ASN A 295 -12.03 47.01 -31.58
CA ASN A 295 -13.49 47.09 -31.62
C ASN A 295 -14.15 46.15 -32.65
N ILE A 296 -13.50 45.04 -33.00
CA ILE A 296 -14.00 44.04 -33.95
C ILE A 296 -14.43 42.73 -33.28
N LEU A 297 -14.19 42.58 -31.97
CA LEU A 297 -14.70 41.44 -31.20
C LEU A 297 -16.21 41.57 -30.95
N ASN A 298 -16.96 40.51 -31.21
CA ASN A 298 -18.38 40.42 -30.90
C ASN A 298 -18.60 39.96 -29.46
N THR A 299 -19.71 40.37 -28.87
CA THR A 299 -20.17 39.84 -27.58
C THR A 299 -20.69 38.42 -27.74
N ALA A 300 -20.52 37.60 -26.71
CA ALA A 300 -21.11 36.27 -26.58
C ALA A 300 -22.18 36.28 -25.46
N PRO A 301 -23.21 35.42 -25.56
CA PRO A 301 -24.15 35.22 -24.48
C PRO A 301 -23.43 34.60 -23.28
N THR A 302 -23.66 35.16 -22.09
CA THR A 302 -23.06 34.73 -20.84
C THR A 302 -24.12 34.73 -19.74
N THR A 303 -24.06 33.77 -18.83
CA THR A 303 -25.04 33.59 -17.76
C THR A 303 -24.36 33.86 -16.42
N ASP A 304 -25.00 34.63 -15.53
CA ASP A 304 -24.54 34.86 -14.15
C ASP A 304 -25.11 33.82 -13.15
N VAL A 305 -24.69 33.91 -11.88
CA VAL A 305 -25.22 33.14 -10.72
C VAL A 305 -26.73 33.03 -10.65
N ASP A 306 -27.46 34.06 -11.08
CA ASP A 306 -28.92 34.13 -10.97
C ASP A 306 -29.60 33.48 -12.19
N GLY A 307 -28.82 32.85 -13.08
CA GLY A 307 -29.29 32.25 -14.32
C GLY A 307 -29.66 33.28 -15.39
N LYS A 308 -29.24 34.54 -15.24
CA LYS A 308 -29.59 35.61 -16.17
C LYS A 308 -28.56 35.70 -17.28
N THR A 309 -29.04 35.57 -18.52
CA THR A 309 -28.18 35.70 -19.70
C THR A 309 -28.05 37.17 -20.13
N TYR A 310 -26.82 37.60 -20.37
CA TYR A 310 -26.48 38.91 -20.93
C TYR A 310 -25.39 38.77 -22.00
N GLN A 311 -25.23 39.79 -22.84
CA GLN A 311 -24.20 39.81 -23.87
C GLN A 311 -22.94 40.48 -23.33
N SER A 312 -21.79 39.84 -23.48
CA SER A 312 -20.52 40.40 -23.00
C SER A 312 -19.34 39.98 -23.85
N PHE A 313 -18.27 40.76 -23.79
CA PHE A 313 -17.02 40.39 -24.44
C PHE A 313 -16.31 39.31 -23.62
N VAL A 314 -15.69 38.36 -24.30
CA VAL A 314 -14.90 37.29 -23.68
C VAL A 314 -13.53 37.26 -24.32
N ILE A 315 -12.50 37.35 -23.47
CA ILE A 315 -11.12 37.19 -23.90
C ILE A 315 -10.79 35.70 -23.85
N SER A 316 -10.57 35.11 -25.02
CA SER A 316 -10.25 33.70 -25.20
C SER A 316 -8.77 33.54 -25.53
N LYS A 317 -8.15 32.47 -25.07
CA LYS A 317 -6.82 32.04 -25.51
C LYS A 317 -6.95 31.23 -26.80
N ARG A 318 -6.53 31.81 -27.93
CA ARG A 318 -6.78 31.29 -29.29
C ARG A 318 -5.56 30.63 -29.94
N ASN A 319 -4.34 31.03 -29.55
CA ASN A 319 -3.09 30.46 -30.09
C ASN A 319 -2.68 29.16 -29.36
N THR A 320 -1.80 28.37 -29.99
CA THR A 320 -1.59 26.93 -29.69
C THR A 320 -0.54 26.60 -28.62
N SER A 321 0.08 27.58 -27.97
CA SER A 321 0.97 27.32 -26.83
C SER A 321 0.14 27.03 -25.57
N GLY A 322 0.25 25.82 -25.03
CA GLY A 322 -0.47 25.40 -23.85
C GLY A 322 -1.98 25.20 -24.06
N GLU A 323 -2.75 25.41 -23.02
CA GLU A 323 -4.19 25.15 -22.98
C GLU A 323 -4.96 26.18 -23.81
N LYS A 324 -5.99 25.72 -24.54
CA LYS A 324 -6.92 26.60 -25.24
C LYS A 324 -8.11 26.87 -24.33
N LEU A 325 -8.50 28.14 -24.23
CA LEU A 325 -9.57 28.58 -23.34
C LEU A 325 -10.51 29.51 -24.09
N ASP A 326 -11.80 29.17 -24.14
CA ASP A 326 -12.88 29.99 -24.66
C ASP A 326 -13.15 31.22 -23.76
N CYS A 327 -12.90 31.13 -22.46
CA CYS A 327 -12.97 32.18 -21.44
C CYS A 327 -11.69 32.14 -20.59
N LEU A 328 -10.72 32.96 -20.97
CA LEU A 328 -9.51 33.21 -20.18
C LEU A 328 -9.72 34.37 -19.19
N ALA A 329 -10.35 35.45 -19.64
CA ALA A 329 -10.69 36.62 -18.83
C ALA A 329 -11.82 37.42 -19.49
N ARG A 330 -12.37 38.42 -18.80
CA ARG A 330 -13.41 39.30 -19.31
C ARG A 330 -13.08 40.76 -19.05
N PRO A 331 -13.34 41.67 -20.02
CA PRO A 331 -13.19 43.09 -19.78
C PRO A 331 -14.34 43.61 -18.91
N GLY A 332 -14.00 44.39 -17.89
CA GLY A 332 -14.97 45.12 -17.09
C GLY A 332 -15.67 46.24 -17.89
N PRO A 333 -16.71 46.86 -17.32
CA PRO A 333 -17.54 47.86 -18.01
C PRO A 333 -16.77 49.07 -18.55
N ASN A 334 -15.64 49.42 -17.93
CA ASN A 334 -14.81 50.57 -18.28
C ASN A 334 -13.50 50.22 -19.01
N THR A 335 -13.22 48.94 -19.30
CA THR A 335 -11.94 48.52 -19.90
C THR A 335 -11.61 49.27 -21.19
N ARG A 336 -12.59 49.50 -22.07
CA ARG A 336 -12.36 50.30 -23.29
C ARG A 336 -12.00 51.76 -23.01
N LYS A 337 -12.60 52.36 -21.98
CA LYS A 337 -12.29 53.74 -21.58
C LYS A 337 -10.87 53.81 -21.04
N TYR A 338 -10.48 52.86 -20.20
CA TYR A 338 -9.11 52.79 -19.68
C TYR A 338 -8.09 52.59 -20.80
N PHE A 339 -8.39 51.77 -21.81
CA PHE A 339 -7.52 51.66 -22.99
C PHE A 339 -7.39 52.99 -23.75
N GLN A 340 -8.50 53.70 -23.97
CA GLN A 340 -8.49 54.98 -24.69
C GLN A 340 -7.73 56.08 -23.94
N GLU A 341 -7.77 56.07 -22.61
CA GLU A 341 -7.15 57.09 -21.76
C GLU A 341 -5.70 56.77 -21.41
N PHE A 342 -5.37 55.50 -21.18
CA PHE A 342 -4.08 55.06 -20.63
C PHE A 342 -3.32 54.06 -21.52
N GLY A 343 -3.86 53.67 -22.68
CA GLY A 343 -3.29 52.63 -23.52
C GLY A 343 -3.27 51.27 -22.83
N GLU A 344 -2.25 50.45 -23.11
CA GLU A 344 -2.07 49.13 -22.47
C GLU A 344 -1.38 49.19 -21.08
N GLY A 345 -1.58 50.28 -20.33
CA GLY A 345 -1.03 50.45 -18.99
C GLY A 345 -1.71 49.60 -17.90
N GLU A 346 -1.25 49.78 -16.67
CA GLU A 346 -1.71 49.02 -15.49
C GLU A 346 -3.22 49.16 -15.22
N GLU A 347 -3.80 50.34 -15.42
CA GLU A 347 -5.26 50.54 -15.27
C GLU A 347 -6.07 49.75 -16.30
N PHE A 348 -5.52 49.55 -17.50
CA PHE A 348 -6.16 48.73 -18.51
C PHE A 348 -6.12 47.24 -18.13
N THR A 349 -4.97 46.73 -17.69
CA THR A 349 -4.83 45.32 -17.29
C THR A 349 -5.65 44.99 -16.04
N ARG A 350 -5.68 45.87 -15.03
CA ARG A 350 -6.51 45.71 -13.82
C ARG A 350 -8.01 45.81 -14.05
N SER A 351 -8.44 46.27 -15.21
CA SER A 351 -9.85 46.36 -15.55
C SER A 351 -10.45 45.06 -16.08
N PHE A 352 -9.62 44.04 -16.32
CA PHE A 352 -10.06 42.69 -16.63
C PHE A 352 -10.40 41.93 -15.35
N VAL A 353 -11.33 41.00 -15.46
CA VAL A 353 -11.76 40.12 -14.36
C VAL A 353 -11.78 38.68 -14.83
N VAL A 354 -11.53 37.75 -13.92
CA VAL A 354 -11.89 36.34 -14.07
C VAL A 354 -13.17 36.14 -13.28
N ASP A 355 -14.23 35.65 -13.93
CA ASP A 355 -15.53 35.45 -13.30
C ASP A 355 -16.02 34.02 -13.49
N GLU A 356 -17.24 33.74 -13.03
CA GLU A 356 -17.80 32.39 -12.93
C GLU A 356 -17.84 31.61 -14.24
N THR A 357 -18.03 32.30 -15.37
CA THR A 357 -17.99 31.62 -16.67
C THR A 357 -16.57 31.14 -16.99
N CYS A 358 -15.57 31.96 -16.68
CA CYS A 358 -14.17 31.56 -16.82
C CYS A 358 -13.78 30.54 -15.74
N PHE A 359 -14.31 30.64 -14.50
CA PHE A 359 -14.05 29.66 -13.44
C PHE A 359 -14.58 28.26 -13.77
N GLU A 360 -15.78 28.14 -14.35
CA GLU A 360 -16.28 26.83 -14.81
C GLU A 360 -15.33 26.22 -15.84
N GLU A 361 -14.83 27.02 -16.77
CA GLU A 361 -13.87 26.55 -17.76
C GLU A 361 -12.53 26.16 -17.14
N TYR A 362 -11.99 26.99 -16.24
CA TYR A 362 -10.76 26.69 -15.50
C TYR A 362 -10.90 25.36 -14.76
N ALA A 363 -12.00 25.17 -14.03
CA ALA A 363 -12.28 23.95 -13.28
C ALA A 363 -12.34 22.70 -14.17
N ARG A 364 -12.85 22.79 -15.41
CA ARG A 364 -12.88 21.66 -16.37
C ARG A 364 -11.49 21.15 -16.71
N HIS A 365 -10.49 22.02 -16.69
CA HIS A 365 -9.10 21.64 -16.98
C HIS A 365 -8.30 21.32 -15.71
N LEU A 366 -8.51 22.06 -14.63
CA LEU A 366 -7.71 22.01 -13.41
C LEU A 366 -8.13 20.84 -12.50
N ILE A 367 -9.43 20.62 -12.30
CA ILE A 367 -9.94 19.60 -11.36
C ILE A 367 -9.55 18.17 -11.77
N PRO A 368 -9.75 17.72 -13.04
CA PRO A 368 -9.31 16.38 -13.44
C PRO A 368 -7.80 16.18 -13.28
N ARG A 369 -6.99 17.23 -13.53
CA ARG A 369 -5.54 17.18 -13.30
C ARG A 369 -5.22 17.09 -11.81
N ALA A 370 -5.89 17.85 -10.94
CA ALA A 370 -5.72 17.76 -9.49
C ALA A 370 -5.94 16.32 -9.00
N VAL A 371 -6.99 15.64 -9.50
CA VAL A 371 -7.22 14.20 -9.24
C VAL A 371 -6.07 13.36 -9.79
N GLY A 372 -5.70 13.52 -11.07
CA GLY A 372 -4.67 12.70 -11.73
C GLY A 372 -3.29 12.81 -11.08
N TYR A 373 -2.88 14.01 -10.66
CA TYR A 373 -1.62 14.23 -9.94
C TYR A 373 -1.68 13.69 -8.50
N SER A 374 -2.84 13.77 -7.83
CA SER A 374 -3.04 13.12 -6.53
C SER A 374 -2.95 11.58 -6.65
N VAL A 375 -3.51 10.98 -7.70
CA VAL A 375 -3.37 9.55 -8.00
C VAL A 375 -1.91 9.18 -8.25
N ALA A 376 -1.17 10.00 -9.00
CA ALA A 376 0.26 9.78 -9.24
C ALA A 376 1.08 9.84 -7.93
N MET A 377 0.74 10.75 -7.02
CA MET A 377 1.33 10.81 -5.68
C MET A 377 1.08 9.53 -4.88
N LEU A 378 -0.17 9.05 -4.82
CA LEU A 378 -0.52 7.81 -4.13
C LEU A 378 0.15 6.58 -4.77
N THR A 379 0.23 6.55 -6.09
CA THR A 379 0.92 5.49 -6.85
C THR A 379 2.40 5.45 -6.50
N TYR A 380 3.06 6.61 -6.51
CA TYR A 380 4.47 6.73 -6.14
C TYR A 380 4.72 6.38 -4.66
N PHE A 381 3.79 6.74 -3.78
CA PHE A 381 3.86 6.39 -2.36
C PHE A 381 3.84 4.86 -2.17
N HIS A 382 2.97 4.12 -2.86
CA HIS A 382 2.84 2.67 -2.67
C HIS A 382 3.64 1.83 -3.69
N ARG A 383 4.56 2.41 -4.45
CA ARG A 383 5.20 1.76 -5.61
C ARG A 383 6.10 0.55 -5.27
N GLY A 384 6.64 0.50 -4.06
CA GLY A 384 7.63 -0.49 -3.67
C GLY A 384 7.00 -1.86 -3.39
N THR A 385 7.31 -2.86 -4.21
CA THR A 385 6.77 -4.22 -4.07
C THR A 385 7.86 -5.26 -3.95
N ILE A 386 7.59 -6.29 -3.13
CA ILE A 386 8.48 -7.42 -2.88
C ILE A 386 7.71 -8.71 -3.14
N GLU A 387 8.27 -9.59 -3.96
CA GLU A 387 7.79 -10.97 -4.12
C GLU A 387 8.44 -11.86 -3.04
N LEU A 388 7.63 -12.73 -2.43
CA LEU A 388 8.05 -13.69 -1.42
C LEU A 388 7.82 -15.11 -1.94
N THR A 389 8.83 -15.96 -1.77
CA THR A 389 8.85 -17.36 -2.21
C THR A 389 9.55 -18.24 -1.18
N LEU A 390 9.38 -19.56 -1.31
CA LEU A 390 10.07 -20.54 -0.47
C LEU A 390 11.60 -20.40 -0.55
N PRO A 391 12.32 -20.61 0.55
CA PRO A 391 13.77 -20.79 0.54
C PRO A 391 14.17 -22.09 -0.19
N ASP A 392 15.48 -22.30 -0.39
CA ASP A 392 15.97 -23.50 -1.07
C ASP A 392 15.69 -24.79 -0.30
N SER A 393 15.45 -24.70 1.01
CA SER A 393 14.98 -25.83 1.84
C SER A 393 13.54 -26.27 1.52
N GLY A 394 12.75 -25.45 0.81
CA GLY A 394 11.37 -25.78 0.43
C GLY A 394 10.31 -25.53 1.51
N VAL A 395 10.69 -25.02 2.69
CA VAL A 395 9.77 -24.64 3.77
C VAL A 395 10.21 -23.35 4.46
N TYR A 396 9.24 -22.56 4.92
CA TYR A 396 9.49 -21.31 5.65
C TYR A 396 10.01 -21.56 7.07
N SER A 397 9.55 -22.64 7.71
CA SER A 397 9.90 -22.99 9.07
C SER A 397 9.66 -24.49 9.31
N VAL A 398 10.43 -25.06 10.22
CA VAL A 398 10.31 -26.45 10.69
C VAL A 398 10.58 -26.47 12.19
N THR A 399 9.86 -27.32 12.92
CA THR A 399 10.10 -27.59 14.34
C THR A 399 9.89 -29.07 14.65
N ASP A 400 10.60 -29.56 15.66
CA ASP A 400 10.38 -30.90 16.23
C ASP A 400 9.06 -30.94 17.04
N PRO A 401 8.59 -32.12 17.48
CA PRO A 401 7.27 -32.25 18.08
C PRO A 401 7.23 -31.89 19.57
N PHE A 402 8.40 -31.73 20.22
CA PHE A 402 8.52 -31.32 21.62
C PHE A 402 8.72 -29.82 21.76
N ASP A 403 9.25 -29.20 20.71
CA ASP A 403 9.33 -27.77 20.57
C ASP A 403 8.02 -27.27 19.92
N PHE A 404 7.03 -27.01 20.78
CA PHE A 404 5.67 -26.56 20.41
C PHE A 404 5.64 -25.13 19.81
N GLU A 405 6.75 -24.69 19.23
CA GLU A 405 7.06 -23.31 18.88
C GLU A 405 7.96 -23.27 17.63
N LEU A 406 7.52 -22.57 16.58
CA LEU A 406 8.31 -22.33 15.37
C LEU A 406 9.14 -21.06 15.56
N LYS A 407 10.46 -21.24 15.74
CA LYS A 407 11.39 -20.20 16.22
C LYS A 407 12.23 -19.53 15.14
N GLU A 408 12.18 -19.99 13.90
CA GLU A 408 12.91 -19.36 12.78
C GLU A 408 12.03 -19.31 11.54
N VAL A 409 12.10 -18.21 10.80
CA VAL A 409 11.47 -18.08 9.49
C VAL A 409 12.52 -17.74 8.45
N ARG A 410 12.54 -18.50 7.36
CA ARG A 410 13.38 -18.28 6.18
C ARG A 410 12.50 -18.01 4.97
N VAL A 411 12.79 -16.96 4.21
CA VAL A 411 11.98 -16.59 3.03
C VAL A 411 12.86 -15.99 1.96
N LYS A 412 12.60 -16.34 0.70
CA LYS A 412 13.23 -15.67 -0.45
C LYS A 412 12.45 -14.43 -0.83
N ALA A 413 13.13 -13.28 -0.86
CA ALA A 413 12.57 -12.00 -1.24
C ALA A 413 13.19 -11.46 -2.53
N LYS A 414 12.38 -10.92 -3.44
CA LYS A 414 12.83 -10.29 -4.69
C LYS A 414 12.13 -8.95 -4.87
N ASN A 415 12.89 -7.92 -5.22
CA ASN A 415 12.32 -6.61 -5.55
C ASN A 415 11.59 -6.68 -6.90
N THR A 416 10.29 -6.41 -6.89
CA THR A 416 9.42 -6.43 -8.08
C THR A 416 8.93 -5.04 -8.49
N THR A 417 9.50 -3.98 -7.91
CA THR A 417 9.13 -2.59 -8.20
C THR A 417 9.14 -2.32 -9.70
N SER A 418 7.97 -1.93 -10.23
CA SER A 418 7.70 -1.84 -11.67
C SER A 418 8.52 -0.77 -12.38
N THR A 419 8.92 0.28 -11.66
CA THR A 419 9.76 1.38 -12.16
C THR A 419 11.23 0.99 -12.36
N GLY A 420 11.66 -0.16 -11.84
CA GLY A 420 13.06 -0.59 -11.90
C GLY A 420 13.98 0.03 -10.86
N GLU A 421 13.43 0.79 -9.92
CA GLU A 421 14.16 1.34 -8.78
C GLU A 421 14.73 0.22 -7.88
N LEU A 422 15.96 0.42 -7.41
CA LEU A 422 16.70 -0.56 -6.60
C LEU A 422 16.45 -0.34 -5.10
N MET A 423 16.33 -1.45 -4.36
CA MET A 423 16.33 -1.48 -2.89
C MET A 423 17.74 -1.79 -2.39
N SER A 424 18.62 -0.79 -2.40
CA SER A 424 20.06 -1.00 -2.21
C SER A 424 20.55 -0.89 -0.77
N ASN A 425 19.80 -0.23 0.11
CA ASN A 425 20.20 -0.03 1.51
C ASN A 425 19.00 0.42 2.37
N GLY A 426 18.55 -0.45 3.26
CA GLY A 426 17.44 -0.19 4.16
C GLY A 426 17.31 -1.23 5.26
N GLN A 427 16.39 -0.98 6.19
CA GLN A 427 15.99 -1.92 7.22
C GLN A 427 15.01 -2.92 6.64
N ILE A 428 15.15 -4.19 7.01
CA ILE A 428 14.26 -5.27 6.61
C ILE A 428 13.67 -5.89 7.88
N LYS A 429 12.35 -6.01 7.93
CA LYS A 429 11.61 -6.68 9.00
C LYS A 429 10.65 -7.72 8.45
N LEU A 430 10.50 -8.81 9.19
CA LEU A 430 9.38 -9.72 9.05
C LEU A 430 8.25 -9.28 9.98
N VAL A 431 7.03 -9.33 9.48
CA VAL A 431 5.79 -9.22 10.22
C VAL A 431 5.01 -10.51 9.97
N VAL A 432 4.86 -11.34 10.99
CA VAL A 432 3.96 -12.50 10.94
C VAL A 432 2.62 -12.08 11.49
N ARG A 433 1.56 -12.22 10.71
CA ARG A 433 0.18 -11.92 11.10
C ARG A 433 -0.60 -13.23 11.17
N TYR A 434 -1.24 -13.51 12.29
CA TYR A 434 -1.98 -14.76 12.49
C TYR A 434 -3.12 -14.58 13.49
N ARG A 435 -4.08 -15.51 13.51
CA ARG A 435 -5.06 -15.70 14.59
C ARG A 435 -4.74 -16.97 15.36
N LEU A 436 -5.34 -17.16 16.53
CA LEU A 436 -5.23 -18.40 17.28
C LEU A 436 -6.51 -19.21 17.20
N ALA A 437 -6.38 -20.52 17.00
CA ALA A 437 -7.43 -21.47 17.30
C ALA A 437 -7.68 -21.53 18.82
N LEU A 438 -8.96 -21.57 19.23
CA LEU A 438 -9.35 -21.65 20.65
C LEU A 438 -9.28 -23.07 21.21
N GLU A 439 -9.21 -24.06 20.33
CA GLU A 439 -8.99 -25.46 20.67
C GLU A 439 -7.95 -26.08 19.73
N ASP A 440 -7.59 -27.35 19.97
CA ASP A 440 -6.66 -28.10 19.11
C ASP A 440 -7.11 -28.05 17.62
N PRO A 441 -6.37 -27.38 16.71
CA PRO A 441 -6.74 -27.23 15.31
C PRO A 441 -6.49 -28.51 14.49
N PHE A 442 -5.86 -29.53 15.07
CA PHE A 442 -5.48 -30.76 14.39
C PHE A 442 -6.63 -31.78 14.39
N ARG A 443 -7.81 -31.37 13.94
CA ARG A 443 -9.04 -32.18 13.86
C ARG A 443 -9.81 -31.91 12.57
N SER A 444 -10.71 -32.81 12.20
CA SER A 444 -11.53 -32.68 10.98
C SER A 444 -12.70 -31.69 11.08
N GLU A 445 -12.96 -31.17 12.28
CA GLU A 445 -14.08 -30.27 12.55
C GLU A 445 -13.59 -28.81 12.59
N PRO A 446 -14.43 -27.83 12.18
CA PRO A 446 -14.11 -26.42 12.37
C PRO A 446 -13.79 -26.11 13.83
N VAL A 447 -12.77 -25.27 14.03
CA VAL A 447 -12.38 -24.79 15.36
C VAL A 447 -12.59 -23.29 15.41
N ASP A 448 -13.24 -22.82 16.47
CA ASP A 448 -13.42 -21.39 16.72
C ASP A 448 -12.06 -20.70 16.84
N ILE A 449 -11.98 -19.47 16.31
CA ILE A 449 -10.74 -18.69 16.26
C ILE A 449 -10.89 -17.38 17.02
N GLU A 450 -9.78 -16.87 17.54
CA GLU A 450 -9.72 -15.53 18.09
C GLU A 450 -10.14 -14.48 17.02
N PRO A 451 -10.97 -13.49 17.39
CA PRO A 451 -11.45 -12.49 16.42
C PRO A 451 -10.35 -11.55 15.94
N GLU A 452 -9.39 -11.26 16.83
CA GLU A 452 -8.30 -10.31 16.59
C GLU A 452 -7.03 -11.01 16.07
N TYR A 453 -6.31 -10.31 15.20
CA TYR A 453 -5.01 -10.76 14.73
C TYR A 453 -3.92 -10.46 15.77
N ARG A 454 -2.98 -11.38 15.88
CA ARG A 454 -1.71 -11.26 16.57
C ARG A 454 -0.59 -10.99 15.58
N TYR A 455 0.47 -10.35 16.07
CA TYR A 455 1.59 -9.89 15.26
C TYR A 455 2.92 -10.24 15.92
N ILE A 456 3.83 -10.83 15.15
CA ILE A 456 5.25 -10.96 15.52
C ILE A 456 6.04 -10.06 14.57
N VAL A 457 6.88 -9.17 15.12
CA VAL A 457 7.67 -8.23 14.33
C VAL A 457 9.13 -8.38 14.71
N VAL A 458 9.94 -8.88 13.77
CA VAL A 458 11.36 -9.19 14.03
C VAL A 458 12.25 -8.65 12.90
N PRO A 459 13.45 -8.13 13.20
CA PRO A 459 14.39 -7.68 12.20
C PRO A 459 15.05 -8.86 11.47
N GLU A 460 15.57 -8.60 10.27
CA GLU A 460 16.43 -9.54 9.56
C GLU A 460 17.70 -9.85 10.37
N LYS A 461 18.03 -11.14 10.50
CA LYS A 461 19.05 -11.68 11.43
C LYS A 461 20.48 -11.57 10.89
N THR A 462 20.66 -11.63 9.57
CA THR A 462 21.99 -11.75 8.94
C THR A 462 22.67 -10.41 8.62
N GLY A 463 22.01 -9.29 8.91
CA GLY A 463 22.51 -7.94 8.64
C GLY A 463 22.33 -7.50 7.19
N ARG A 464 21.43 -8.16 6.45
CA ARG A 464 21.13 -7.82 5.06
C ARG A 464 20.33 -6.52 4.99
N THR A 465 20.75 -5.63 4.10
CA THR A 465 20.13 -4.30 3.93
C THR A 465 19.58 -4.06 2.52
N SER A 466 19.69 -5.02 1.60
CA SER A 466 19.26 -4.87 0.21
C SER A 466 18.42 -6.04 -0.26
N ILE A 467 17.41 -5.76 -1.09
CA ILE A 467 16.59 -6.77 -1.77
C ILE A 467 16.77 -6.55 -3.29
N PRO A 468 17.56 -7.39 -3.97
CA PRO A 468 17.86 -7.20 -5.38
C PRO A 468 16.67 -7.54 -6.29
N LYS A 469 16.72 -6.99 -7.50
CA LYS A 469 15.73 -7.22 -8.56
C LYS A 469 16.05 -8.45 -9.42
N ASP A 470 17.33 -8.74 -9.61
CA ASP A 470 17.77 -9.73 -10.61
C ASP A 470 17.58 -11.17 -10.15
N ALA A 471 17.71 -11.44 -8.85
CA ALA A 471 17.51 -12.76 -8.25
C ALA A 471 16.91 -12.64 -6.85
N PRO A 472 16.05 -13.58 -6.41
CA PRO A 472 15.60 -13.63 -5.04
C PRO A 472 16.77 -13.85 -4.06
N VAL A 473 16.64 -13.31 -2.85
CA VAL A 473 17.61 -13.50 -1.77
C VAL A 473 16.95 -14.11 -0.55
N GLU A 474 17.62 -15.05 0.10
CA GLU A 474 17.15 -15.58 1.38
C GLU A 474 17.32 -14.54 2.49
N LEU A 475 16.25 -14.33 3.23
CA LEU A 475 16.17 -13.56 4.46
C LEU A 475 15.92 -14.54 5.62
N VAL A 476 16.62 -14.33 6.74
CA VAL A 476 16.48 -15.17 7.92
C VAL A 476 16.01 -14.33 9.09
N PHE A 477 15.01 -14.83 9.83
CA PHE A 477 14.40 -14.14 10.95
C PHE A 477 14.40 -15.02 12.18
N ASP A 478 14.90 -14.50 13.31
CA ASP A 478 14.89 -15.18 14.61
C ASP A 478 13.62 -14.81 15.38
N LEU A 479 12.81 -15.82 15.67
CA LEU A 479 11.56 -15.71 16.43
C LEU A 479 11.69 -16.38 17.80
N SER A 480 12.89 -16.76 18.25
CA SER A 480 13.08 -17.49 19.53
C SER A 480 12.51 -16.77 20.76
N ALA A 481 12.40 -15.44 20.72
CA ALA A 481 11.81 -14.64 21.80
C ALA A 481 10.27 -14.56 21.73
N THR A 482 9.70 -14.71 20.53
CA THR A 482 8.25 -14.66 20.26
C THR A 482 7.90 -15.65 19.13
N PRO A 483 7.89 -16.95 19.42
CA PRO A 483 7.75 -17.97 18.38
C PRO A 483 6.34 -17.99 17.79
N ILE A 484 6.20 -18.54 16.58
CA ILE A 484 4.88 -18.82 16.02
C ILE A 484 4.33 -20.06 16.75
N PRO A 485 3.17 -19.96 17.41
CA PRO A 485 2.57 -21.10 18.10
C PRO A 485 1.98 -22.09 17.10
N LEU A 486 1.95 -23.38 17.46
CA LEU A 486 1.35 -24.43 16.62
C LEU A 486 -0.16 -24.25 16.37
N TRP A 487 -0.83 -23.43 17.19
CA TRP A 487 -2.26 -23.14 17.04
C TRP A 487 -2.53 -21.88 16.20
N ALA A 488 -1.50 -21.35 15.54
CA ALA A 488 -1.66 -20.24 14.62
C ALA A 488 -2.48 -20.66 13.40
N THR A 489 -3.41 -19.80 12.99
CA THR A 489 -4.27 -19.96 11.81
C THR A 489 -4.39 -18.63 11.06
N ASN A 490 -4.83 -18.64 9.80
CA ASN A 490 -4.84 -17.46 8.92
C ASN A 490 -3.47 -16.76 8.91
N LEU A 491 -2.43 -17.53 8.59
CA LEU A 491 -1.06 -17.13 8.82
C LEU A 491 -0.46 -16.47 7.56
N TYR A 492 -0.07 -15.20 7.70
CA TYR A 492 0.57 -14.41 6.65
C TYR A 492 1.98 -14.01 7.04
N LEU A 493 2.90 -14.11 6.07
CA LEU A 493 4.21 -13.49 6.15
C LEU A 493 4.19 -12.16 5.41
N GLN A 494 4.68 -11.10 6.05
CA GLN A 494 4.91 -9.81 5.42
C GLN A 494 6.37 -9.39 5.61
N VAL A 495 7.05 -9.06 4.52
CA VAL A 495 8.39 -8.44 4.58
C VAL A 495 8.24 -6.95 4.30
N VAL A 496 8.73 -6.14 5.24
CA VAL A 496 8.71 -4.68 5.15
C VAL A 496 10.15 -4.19 4.99
N TYR A 497 10.41 -3.45 3.90
CA TYR A 497 11.65 -2.74 3.65
C TYR A 497 11.44 -1.24 3.88
N ARG A 498 12.37 -0.59 4.59
CA ARG A 498 12.42 0.88 4.72
C ARG A 498 13.82 1.39 4.47
N GLY A 499 14.00 2.22 3.45
CA GLY A 499 15.30 2.80 3.10
C GLY A 499 15.35 3.27 1.66
N GLN A 500 16.52 3.14 1.04
CA GLN A 500 16.76 3.60 -0.33
C GLN A 500 15.90 2.82 -1.33
N LEU A 501 15.01 3.51 -2.05
CA LEU A 501 14.33 3.02 -3.24
C LEU A 501 14.51 4.03 -4.36
N GLY A 502 15.36 3.70 -5.34
CA GLY A 502 15.67 4.63 -6.43
C GLY A 502 16.33 5.90 -5.91
N ALA A 503 15.69 7.05 -6.09
CA ALA A 503 16.17 8.35 -5.62
C ALA A 503 15.63 8.77 -4.23
N GLU A 504 14.77 7.95 -3.60
CA GLU A 504 14.19 8.26 -2.29
C GLU A 504 14.86 7.45 -1.17
N ALA A 505 15.46 8.14 -0.19
CA ALA A 505 16.25 7.51 0.86
C ALA A 505 15.45 6.84 1.99
N ASP A 506 14.17 7.20 2.16
CA ASP A 506 13.29 6.72 3.23
C ASP A 506 11.97 6.17 2.69
N ALA A 507 12.04 5.49 1.54
CA ALA A 507 10.89 4.84 0.94
C ALA A 507 10.54 3.55 1.70
N VAL A 508 9.29 3.11 1.56
CA VAL A 508 8.79 1.86 2.13
C VAL A 508 8.34 0.94 1.00
N ALA A 509 8.72 -0.33 1.09
CA ALA A 509 8.27 -1.39 0.18
C ALA A 509 7.79 -2.60 0.98
N VAL A 510 6.82 -3.33 0.42
CA VAL A 510 6.17 -4.43 1.13
C VAL A 510 5.96 -5.63 0.22
N GLY A 511 6.15 -6.82 0.78
CA GLY A 511 5.70 -8.09 0.23
C GLY A 511 4.80 -8.78 1.23
N LEU A 512 3.71 -9.39 0.77
CA LEU A 512 2.77 -10.15 1.59
C LEU A 512 2.60 -11.52 0.95
N LYS A 513 2.60 -12.56 1.77
CA LYS A 513 2.41 -13.94 1.34
C LYS A 513 1.52 -14.65 2.34
N ASP A 514 0.48 -15.26 1.79
CA ASP A 514 -0.33 -16.24 2.50
C ASP A 514 0.38 -17.60 2.46
N ILE A 515 0.48 -18.27 3.60
CA ILE A 515 1.22 -19.53 3.75
C ILE A 515 0.42 -20.55 4.56
N SER A 516 0.88 -21.80 4.59
CA SER A 516 0.20 -22.85 5.37
C SER A 516 0.19 -22.55 6.86
N GLU A 517 -0.81 -23.08 7.55
CA GLU A 517 -0.78 -23.22 9.01
C GLU A 517 0.29 -24.24 9.44
N PRO A 518 0.66 -24.28 10.74
CA PRO A 518 1.53 -25.33 11.27
C PRO A 518 1.02 -26.70 10.87
N THR A 519 1.78 -27.40 10.02
CA THR A 519 1.34 -28.65 9.41
C THR A 519 2.06 -29.81 10.08
N PRO A 520 1.35 -30.74 10.73
CA PRO A 520 1.98 -31.89 11.35
C PRO A 520 2.50 -32.89 10.31
N VAL A 521 3.65 -33.48 10.61
CA VAL A 521 4.18 -34.66 9.91
C VAL A 521 3.97 -35.87 10.83
N ASP A 522 3.16 -36.82 10.38
CA ASP A 522 2.64 -37.91 11.21
C ASP A 522 3.06 -39.29 10.68
N LEU A 523 3.27 -40.24 11.59
CA LEU A 523 3.60 -41.63 11.33
C LEU A 523 2.70 -42.53 12.18
N TYR A 524 2.00 -43.46 11.57
CA TYR A 524 1.23 -44.50 12.26
C TYR A 524 1.91 -45.85 12.10
N ASN A 525 2.18 -46.52 13.21
CA ASN A 525 2.76 -47.86 13.23
C ASN A 525 1.62 -48.90 13.30
N ASN A 526 1.28 -49.53 12.18
CA ASN A 526 0.23 -50.55 12.10
C ASN A 526 0.79 -52.00 12.15
N THR A 527 2.04 -52.18 12.60
CA THR A 527 2.71 -53.49 12.59
C THR A 527 2.16 -54.47 13.63
N ASP A 528 1.21 -54.08 14.49
CA ASP A 528 0.45 -55.00 15.34
C ASP A 528 -0.57 -55.85 14.57
N TYR A 529 -0.75 -55.57 13.28
CA TYR A 529 -1.51 -56.40 12.35
C TYR A 529 -0.71 -56.69 11.07
N THR A 530 -1.01 -57.82 10.45
CA THR A 530 -0.48 -58.21 9.15
C THR A 530 -1.63 -58.64 8.24
N CYS A 531 -1.62 -58.15 7.00
CA CYS A 531 -2.65 -58.50 6.02
C CYS A 531 -2.36 -59.89 5.45
N ILE A 532 -3.22 -60.86 5.77
CA ILE A 532 -3.06 -62.26 5.35
C ILE A 532 -4.30 -62.71 4.58
N ASN A 533 -4.14 -63.05 3.30
CA ASN A 533 -5.22 -63.45 2.39
C ASN A 533 -6.42 -62.46 2.39
N GLY A 534 -6.14 -61.16 2.43
CA GLY A 534 -7.16 -60.12 2.47
C GLY A 534 -7.90 -59.99 3.81
N THR A 535 -7.35 -60.53 4.90
CA THR A 535 -7.87 -60.38 6.26
C THR A 535 -6.78 -59.87 7.21
N TRP A 536 -7.12 -58.92 8.07
CA TRP A 536 -6.21 -58.48 9.13
C TRP A 536 -6.10 -59.53 10.25
N LEU A 537 -4.89 -60.05 10.45
CA LEU A 537 -4.56 -60.89 11.61
C LEU A 537 -3.61 -60.13 12.54
N SER A 538 -3.79 -60.31 13.85
CA SER A 538 -2.86 -59.72 14.82
C SER A 538 -1.47 -60.32 14.62
N SER A 539 -0.47 -59.46 14.43
CA SER A 539 0.93 -59.84 14.21
C SER A 539 1.48 -60.63 15.39
N GLY A 540 2.22 -61.70 15.11
CA GLY A 540 2.74 -62.65 16.09
C GLY A 540 1.68 -63.58 16.70
N SER A 541 0.40 -63.46 16.33
CA SER A 541 -0.62 -64.40 16.80
C SER A 541 -0.43 -65.80 16.22
N PRO A 542 -0.87 -66.88 16.91
CA PRO A 542 -0.78 -68.24 16.36
C PRO A 542 -1.44 -68.39 14.99
N ALA A 543 -2.51 -67.63 14.73
CA ALA A 543 -3.19 -67.64 13.43
C ALA A 543 -2.38 -66.97 12.33
N ALA A 544 -1.71 -65.85 12.63
CA ALA A 544 -0.84 -65.17 11.68
C ALA A 544 0.41 -66.01 11.36
N VAL A 545 1.07 -66.56 12.38
CA VAL A 545 2.25 -67.42 12.21
C VAL A 545 1.91 -68.69 11.44
N ALA A 546 0.84 -69.42 11.81
CA ALA A 546 0.45 -70.65 11.12
C ALA A 546 0.08 -70.45 9.64
N ALA A 547 -0.26 -69.22 9.21
CA ALA A 547 -0.56 -68.93 7.81
C ALA A 547 0.69 -68.83 6.93
N VAL A 548 1.87 -68.60 7.53
CA VAL A 548 3.17 -68.42 6.86
C VAL A 548 4.25 -69.40 7.34
N ASP A 549 3.92 -70.26 8.30
CA ASP A 549 4.76 -71.34 8.82
C ASP A 549 4.57 -72.59 7.94
N THR A 550 5.59 -72.94 7.16
CA THR A 550 5.55 -74.06 6.21
C THR A 550 6.05 -75.36 6.80
N ASN A 551 6.87 -75.28 7.84
CA ASN A 551 7.56 -76.41 8.43
C ASN A 551 6.88 -76.87 9.76
N ASN A 552 5.89 -76.10 10.25
CA ASN A 552 5.15 -76.25 11.51
C ASN A 552 6.02 -76.20 12.78
N ASP A 553 7.12 -75.44 12.77
CA ASP A 553 7.98 -75.21 13.93
C ASP A 553 7.50 -74.05 14.82
N GLY A 554 6.44 -73.35 14.42
CA GLY A 554 5.88 -72.20 15.13
C GLY A 554 6.60 -70.88 14.82
N ILE A 555 7.40 -70.83 13.76
CA ILE A 555 8.13 -69.66 13.28
C ILE A 555 7.65 -69.32 11.86
N ALA A 556 7.52 -68.03 11.57
CA ALA A 556 7.10 -67.58 10.24
C ALA A 556 8.21 -67.75 9.20
N ASP A 557 7.99 -68.58 8.18
CA ASP A 557 8.97 -68.87 7.11
C ASP A 557 8.79 -68.00 5.85
N LEU A 558 7.55 -67.61 5.53
CA LEU A 558 7.20 -67.05 4.21
C LEU A 558 7.03 -65.52 4.17
N SER A 559 6.67 -64.90 5.29
CA SER A 559 6.57 -63.45 5.42
C SER A 559 6.81 -63.05 6.86
N ASP A 560 7.31 -61.84 7.05
CA ASP A 560 7.42 -61.23 8.37
C ASP A 560 6.04 -60.80 8.87
N VAL A 561 5.54 -61.54 9.86
CA VAL A 561 4.22 -61.33 10.49
C VAL A 561 4.35 -60.90 11.95
N TYR A 562 5.53 -60.45 12.40
CA TYR A 562 5.78 -60.07 13.79
C TYR A 562 5.67 -58.54 13.99
N PRO A 563 5.28 -58.06 15.17
CA PRO A 563 5.14 -56.63 15.41
C PRO A 563 6.50 -55.94 15.61
N HIS A 564 6.60 -54.67 15.20
CA HIS A 564 7.84 -53.88 15.24
C HIS A 564 7.68 -52.58 16.01
N THR A 565 8.70 -52.21 16.79
CA THR A 565 8.80 -50.83 17.31
C THR A 565 9.61 -49.99 16.34
N ILE A 566 9.09 -48.82 15.98
CA ILE A 566 9.79 -47.88 15.09
C ILE A 566 10.48 -46.83 15.97
N SER A 567 11.76 -46.58 15.74
CA SER A 567 12.58 -45.68 16.58
C SER A 567 13.63 -44.97 15.74
N TYR A 568 14.27 -43.94 16.31
CA TYR A 568 15.30 -43.15 15.64
C TYR A 568 14.80 -42.61 14.30
N VAL A 569 13.69 -41.87 14.34
CA VAL A 569 13.04 -41.36 13.13
C VAL A 569 13.69 -40.04 12.77
N TYR A 570 14.32 -39.98 11.60
CA TYR A 570 14.89 -38.78 11.02
C TYR A 570 14.05 -38.38 9.82
N ALA A 571 13.76 -37.09 9.66
CA ALA A 571 13.12 -36.59 8.46
C ALA A 571 13.85 -35.37 7.89
N ASN A 572 13.92 -35.32 6.56
CA ASN A 572 14.36 -34.16 5.79
C ASN A 572 13.17 -33.63 5.01
N ILE A 573 12.89 -32.34 5.15
CA ILE A 573 11.89 -31.64 4.38
C ILE A 573 12.55 -31.08 3.13
N SER A 574 11.81 -31.03 2.02
CA SER A 574 12.38 -30.68 0.72
C SER A 574 11.35 -30.01 -0.18
N PRO A 575 11.81 -29.24 -1.19
CA PRO A 575 10.94 -28.76 -2.25
C PRO A 575 10.27 -29.91 -3.00
N VAL A 576 9.06 -29.65 -3.51
CA VAL A 576 8.32 -30.60 -4.35
C VAL A 576 9.17 -31.07 -5.53
N GLY A 577 9.30 -32.39 -5.69
CA GLY A 577 10.04 -33.01 -6.78
C GLY A 577 11.57 -33.02 -6.60
N SER A 578 12.09 -32.59 -5.44
CA SER A 578 13.52 -32.59 -5.11
C SER A 578 13.78 -33.21 -3.74
N THR A 579 13.14 -34.33 -3.42
CA THR A 579 13.22 -34.98 -2.10
C THR A 579 14.66 -35.36 -1.73
N VAL A 580 15.10 -34.89 -0.57
CA VAL A 580 16.39 -35.25 0.02
C VAL A 580 16.18 -36.40 1.03
N PRO A 581 16.91 -37.52 0.90
CA PRO A 581 16.85 -38.61 1.90
C PRO A 581 17.27 -38.11 3.29
N ALA A 582 16.61 -38.59 4.34
CA ALA A 582 17.04 -38.36 5.71
C ALA A 582 18.14 -39.34 6.12
N SER A 583 18.96 -38.98 7.10
CA SER A 583 19.94 -39.90 7.71
C SER A 583 20.30 -39.45 9.12
N PRO A 584 20.94 -40.30 9.94
CA PRO A 584 21.41 -39.91 11.27
C PRO A 584 22.40 -38.73 11.30
N THR A 585 22.99 -38.39 10.14
CA THR A 585 23.96 -37.28 10.00
C THR A 585 23.42 -36.09 9.20
N ALA A 586 22.22 -36.18 8.64
CA ALA A 586 21.61 -35.13 7.83
C ALA A 586 20.09 -35.23 7.92
N PHE A 587 19.49 -34.39 8.76
CA PHE A 587 18.06 -34.34 9.05
C PHE A 587 17.64 -32.91 9.42
N ASP A 588 16.38 -32.58 9.16
CA ASP A 588 15.72 -31.36 9.65
C ASP A 588 14.97 -31.65 10.97
N ILE A 589 14.45 -32.87 11.10
CA ILE A 589 13.63 -33.33 12.21
C ILE A 589 14.23 -34.63 12.76
N TYR A 590 14.30 -34.76 14.09
CA TYR A 590 14.65 -36.00 14.77
C TYR A 590 13.65 -36.30 15.89
N GLU A 591 13.13 -37.53 15.89
CA GLU A 591 12.26 -38.06 16.93
C GLU A 591 12.87 -39.34 17.52
N ASP A 592 13.17 -39.28 18.82
CA ASP A 592 13.78 -40.36 19.60
C ASP A 592 12.73 -41.25 20.28
N TYR A 593 11.49 -40.75 20.43
CA TYR A 593 10.41 -41.48 21.08
C TYR A 593 9.96 -42.66 20.21
N PRO A 594 9.97 -43.89 20.75
CA PRO A 594 9.60 -45.07 19.98
C PRO A 594 8.10 -45.09 19.66
N SER A 595 7.76 -45.27 18.39
CA SER A 595 6.38 -45.61 17.99
C SER A 595 6.15 -47.11 18.21
N LEU A 596 5.37 -47.44 19.24
CA LEU A 596 4.93 -48.81 19.52
C LEU A 596 3.91 -49.27 18.47
N PRO A 597 3.77 -50.59 18.24
CA PRO A 597 2.69 -51.13 17.41
C PRO A 597 1.30 -50.60 17.83
N GLY A 598 0.51 -50.12 16.88
CA GLY A 598 -0.77 -49.43 17.07
C GLY A 598 -0.66 -47.95 17.45
N GLY A 599 0.55 -47.38 17.47
CA GLY A 599 0.85 -46.01 17.90
C GLY A 599 0.85 -44.99 16.75
N LEU A 600 0.37 -43.78 17.06
CA LEU A 600 0.60 -42.58 16.24
C LEU A 600 1.77 -41.79 16.84
N LEU A 601 2.74 -41.46 16.00
CA LEU A 601 3.89 -40.63 16.31
C LEU A 601 3.86 -39.39 15.43
N ARG A 602 3.76 -38.21 16.04
CA ARG A 602 3.94 -36.94 15.34
C ARG A 602 5.41 -36.56 15.44
N ILE A 603 6.09 -36.42 14.32
CA ILE A 603 7.54 -36.20 14.30
C ILE A 603 7.91 -34.72 14.19
N GLY A 604 7.00 -33.83 13.78
CA GLY A 604 7.27 -32.40 13.75
C GLY A 604 6.20 -31.58 13.04
N PHE A 605 6.47 -30.29 12.85
CA PHE A 605 5.59 -29.36 12.14
C PHE A 605 6.35 -28.50 11.13
N VAL A 606 5.68 -28.15 10.04
CA VAL A 606 6.25 -27.33 8.95
C VAL A 606 5.33 -26.18 8.53
N LEU A 607 5.92 -25.14 7.97
CA LEU A 607 5.24 -24.04 7.25
C LEU A 607 5.71 -24.00 5.79
N SER A 608 4.81 -23.97 4.81
CA SER A 608 5.14 -24.07 3.37
C SER A 608 4.15 -23.31 2.46
N ASP A 609 4.35 -23.38 1.14
CA ASP A 609 3.36 -22.96 0.11
C ASP A 609 2.34 -24.08 -0.18
N TYR A 610 1.79 -24.70 0.88
CA TYR A 610 0.80 -25.78 0.85
C TYR A 610 1.23 -27.12 0.25
N ALA A 611 2.44 -27.23 -0.28
CA ALA A 611 3.00 -28.47 -0.78
C ALA A 611 4.50 -28.55 -0.47
N PHE A 612 4.96 -29.76 -0.16
CA PHE A 612 6.35 -30.08 0.10
C PHE A 612 6.64 -31.56 -0.23
N SER A 613 7.87 -32.00 -0.02
CA SER A 613 8.23 -33.42 -0.02
C SER A 613 9.08 -33.71 1.21
N TYR A 614 9.11 -34.96 1.66
CA TYR A 614 9.93 -35.33 2.79
C TYR A 614 10.50 -36.74 2.64
N GLY A 615 11.76 -36.88 3.03
CA GLY A 615 12.42 -38.17 3.20
C GLY A 615 12.35 -38.58 4.66
N VAL A 616 12.13 -39.87 4.93
CA VAL A 616 12.14 -40.43 6.29
C VAL A 616 13.14 -41.58 6.35
N HIS A 617 13.95 -41.59 7.39
CA HIS A 617 14.83 -42.68 7.76
C HIS A 617 14.46 -43.15 9.15
N GLU A 618 14.13 -44.43 9.29
CA GLU A 618 13.76 -45.00 10.59
C GLU A 618 14.32 -46.38 10.82
N LYS A 619 14.46 -46.74 12.10
CA LYS A 619 14.90 -48.06 12.53
C LYS A 619 13.75 -48.88 13.07
N TRP A 620 13.63 -50.11 12.55
CA TRP A 620 12.63 -51.08 12.99
C TRP A 620 13.27 -52.05 14.00
N LEU A 621 12.64 -52.20 15.17
CA LEU A 621 13.13 -53.02 16.28
C LEU A 621 12.17 -54.18 16.53
N LYS A 622 12.73 -55.40 16.54
CA LYS A 622 12.00 -56.64 16.80
C LYS A 622 11.38 -56.65 18.19
N ARG A 623 10.18 -57.19 18.31
CA ARG A 623 9.45 -57.35 19.58
C ARG A 623 9.24 -58.80 20.00
N ASP A 624 9.36 -59.73 19.05
CA ASP A 624 9.18 -61.16 19.29
C ASP A 624 10.54 -61.88 19.23
N PRO A 625 10.90 -62.72 20.21
CA PRO A 625 12.15 -63.49 20.15
C PRO A 625 12.18 -64.51 19.01
N ASN A 626 11.02 -64.91 18.47
CA ASN A 626 10.91 -65.81 17.32
C ASN A 626 10.95 -65.07 15.98
N ASP A 627 11.01 -63.74 16.00
CA ASP A 627 11.23 -62.95 14.80
C ASP A 627 12.67 -63.13 14.30
N THR A 628 12.81 -64.01 13.30
CA THR A 628 14.08 -64.31 12.65
C THR A 628 14.36 -63.44 11.42
N TRP A 629 13.45 -62.54 11.04
CA TRP A 629 13.55 -61.72 9.83
C TRP A 629 14.52 -60.56 9.99
N ASP A 630 15.27 -60.21 8.95
CA ASP A 630 16.17 -59.05 9.04
C ASP A 630 15.35 -57.76 8.97
N VAL A 631 15.42 -56.95 10.03
CA VAL A 631 14.93 -55.57 10.03
C VAL A 631 16.05 -54.66 9.53
N ILE A 632 15.85 -54.09 8.34
CA ILE A 632 16.76 -53.14 7.71
C ILE A 632 16.22 -51.72 7.97
N ASP A 633 17.13 -50.76 8.15
CA ASP A 633 16.77 -49.34 8.16
C ASP A 633 16.02 -49.02 6.85
N LYS A 634 14.89 -48.32 6.96
CA LYS A 634 14.06 -48.01 5.81
C LYS A 634 14.21 -46.55 5.44
N ASP A 635 14.42 -46.31 4.15
CA ASP A 635 14.45 -44.98 3.55
C ASP A 635 13.22 -44.82 2.65
N HIS A 636 12.38 -43.86 3.00
CA HIS A 636 11.17 -43.57 2.25
C HIS A 636 11.13 -42.12 1.79
N GLN A 637 10.38 -41.87 0.72
CA GLN A 637 10.16 -40.54 0.18
C GLN A 637 8.67 -40.34 -0.07
N TYR A 638 8.13 -39.26 0.48
CA TYR A 638 6.70 -38.98 0.46
C TYR A 638 6.42 -37.57 -0.05
N PRO A 639 5.34 -37.37 -0.83
CA PRO A 639 4.79 -36.05 -1.06
C PRO A 639 4.08 -35.55 0.21
N GLY A 640 4.11 -34.24 0.44
CA GLY A 640 3.44 -33.55 1.52
C GLY A 640 2.45 -32.51 1.01
N THR A 641 1.24 -32.48 1.58
CA THR A 641 0.25 -31.41 1.45
C THR A 641 0.13 -30.73 2.80
N ALA A 642 0.23 -29.41 2.83
CA ALA A 642 0.15 -28.64 4.07
C ALA A 642 -1.28 -28.26 4.43
N VAL A 643 -1.49 -27.95 5.71
CA VAL A 643 -2.78 -27.47 6.21
C VAL A 643 -3.10 -26.13 5.55
N MET A 644 -4.38 -25.98 5.19
CA MET A 644 -5.00 -24.73 4.78
C MET A 644 -6.27 -24.58 5.63
N ASN A 645 -6.33 -23.53 6.45
CA ASN A 645 -7.45 -23.27 7.36
C ASN A 645 -7.94 -21.82 7.20
N GLN A 646 -8.29 -21.49 5.97
CA GLN A 646 -8.72 -20.18 5.56
C GLN A 646 -9.62 -20.23 4.33
N THR A 647 -10.30 -19.12 4.10
CA THR A 647 -11.11 -18.91 2.91
C THR A 647 -10.21 -18.83 1.68
N GLY A 648 -10.36 -19.80 0.78
CA GLY A 648 -9.61 -19.85 -0.46
C GLY A 648 -10.02 -18.74 -1.45
N PRO A 649 -9.33 -18.64 -2.60
CA PRO A 649 -9.59 -17.60 -3.61
C PRO A 649 -11.04 -17.55 -4.13
N ASP A 650 -11.76 -18.66 -4.04
CA ASP A 650 -13.14 -18.83 -4.48
C ASP A 650 -14.18 -18.59 -3.38
N ASP A 651 -13.78 -18.00 -2.24
CA ASP A 651 -14.65 -17.80 -1.07
C ASP A 651 -15.11 -19.14 -0.43
N ILE A 652 -14.34 -20.21 -0.66
CA ILE A 652 -14.58 -21.55 -0.09
C ILE A 652 -13.69 -21.71 1.14
N ASP A 653 -14.30 -21.98 2.29
CA ASP A 653 -13.55 -22.33 3.50
C ASP A 653 -12.92 -23.71 3.35
N TYR A 654 -11.60 -23.76 3.41
CA TYR A 654 -10.86 -25.02 3.50
C TYR A 654 -10.73 -25.42 4.96
N TYR A 655 -11.20 -26.63 5.26
CA TYR A 655 -11.03 -27.23 6.58
C TYR A 655 -10.07 -28.41 6.47
N PRO A 656 -9.09 -28.52 7.39
CA PRO A 656 -8.21 -29.67 7.43
C PRO A 656 -9.02 -30.94 7.65
N TYR A 657 -8.92 -31.91 6.73
CA TYR A 657 -9.41 -33.26 6.99
C TYR A 657 -8.35 -34.02 7.79
N MET A 658 -8.70 -34.63 8.91
CA MET A 658 -7.82 -35.58 9.59
C MET A 658 -8.26 -37.02 9.32
N TYR A 659 -7.32 -37.86 8.87
CA TYR A 659 -7.56 -39.28 8.69
C TYR A 659 -7.66 -39.97 10.06
N ASN A 660 -8.64 -40.85 10.21
CA ASN A 660 -8.86 -41.59 11.45
C ASN A 660 -8.30 -43.00 11.34
N MET A 661 -7.08 -43.19 11.80
CA MET A 661 -6.46 -44.51 11.84
C MET A 661 -6.69 -45.13 13.22
N ARG A 662 -7.62 -46.11 13.27
CA ARG A 662 -7.93 -46.91 14.48
C ARG A 662 -8.16 -46.05 15.75
N GLY A 663 -8.91 -44.96 15.59
CA GLY A 663 -9.27 -44.03 16.66
C GLY A 663 -8.24 -42.92 16.94
N ARG A 664 -7.15 -42.86 16.18
CA ARG A 664 -6.14 -41.79 16.23
C ARG A 664 -6.30 -40.88 15.02
N LYS A 665 -6.32 -39.56 15.25
CA LYS A 665 -6.39 -38.56 14.19
C LYS A 665 -4.99 -38.22 13.72
N MET A 666 -4.72 -38.45 12.45
CA MET A 666 -3.46 -38.10 11.79
C MET A 666 -3.71 -37.26 10.56
N TRP A 667 -2.77 -36.40 10.22
CA TRP A 667 -2.85 -35.60 9.01
C TRP A 667 -2.56 -36.44 7.78
N TRP A 668 -3.54 -36.57 6.88
CA TRP A 668 -3.37 -37.37 5.66
C TRP A 668 -2.39 -36.73 4.68
N GLY A 669 -2.25 -35.41 4.71
CA GLY A 669 -1.42 -34.67 3.75
C GLY A 669 0.07 -34.91 3.95
N ALA A 670 0.50 -35.30 5.16
CA ALA A 670 1.89 -35.66 5.46
C ALA A 670 1.92 -36.77 6.52
N GLY A 671 1.08 -37.78 6.29
CA GLY A 671 0.87 -38.91 7.18
C GLY A 671 1.30 -40.21 6.52
N VAL A 672 2.11 -41.01 7.20
CA VAL A 672 2.56 -42.32 6.71
C VAL A 672 2.02 -43.42 7.60
N ILE A 673 1.55 -44.51 7.00
CA ILE A 673 1.16 -45.73 7.72
C ILE A 673 2.18 -46.81 7.39
N TYR A 674 2.82 -47.36 8.43
CA TYR A 674 3.77 -48.44 8.31
C TYR A 674 3.11 -49.78 8.64
N ASP A 675 3.04 -50.65 7.63
CA ASP A 675 2.48 -52.00 7.71
C ASP A 675 3.60 -53.06 7.67
N ASN A 676 3.30 -54.26 8.18
CA ASN A 676 4.07 -55.46 7.87
C ASN A 676 3.82 -55.91 6.43
N ASN A 677 4.74 -56.71 5.88
CA ASN A 677 4.61 -57.26 4.54
C ASN A 677 3.35 -58.15 4.44
N GLU A 678 2.50 -57.86 3.47
CA GLU A 678 1.29 -58.64 3.21
C GLU A 678 1.61 -60.05 2.68
N TYR A 679 0.76 -61.03 2.99
CA TYR A 679 0.92 -62.40 2.52
C TYR A 679 -0.38 -63.04 2.00
N PRO A 680 -0.39 -63.67 0.81
CA PRO A 680 0.66 -63.60 -0.21
C PRO A 680 0.91 -62.17 -0.68
N SER A 681 2.10 -61.89 -1.22
CA SER A 681 2.44 -60.56 -1.75
C SER A 681 1.37 -60.06 -2.73
N GLY A 682 0.98 -58.79 -2.59
CA GLY A 682 -0.13 -58.20 -3.34
C GLY A 682 -1.53 -58.44 -2.73
N SER A 683 -1.60 -59.05 -1.54
CA SER A 683 -2.85 -59.04 -0.75
C SER A 683 -3.23 -57.61 -0.38
N SER A 684 -4.53 -57.33 -0.35
CA SER A 684 -5.05 -56.02 0.05
C SER A 684 -6.06 -56.20 1.17
N CYS A 685 -5.88 -55.46 2.26
CA CYS A 685 -6.82 -55.39 3.37
C CYS A 685 -7.27 -53.94 3.52
N SER A 686 -8.56 -53.70 3.76
CA SER A 686 -9.04 -52.35 4.00
C SER A 686 -8.73 -51.95 5.43
N TRP A 687 -8.18 -50.76 5.67
CA TRP A 687 -8.07 -50.24 7.03
C TRP A 687 -9.46 -49.99 7.67
N ASP A 688 -10.52 -49.90 6.88
CA ASP A 688 -11.91 -49.83 7.39
C ASP A 688 -12.38 -51.13 8.05
N ASP A 689 -11.68 -52.25 7.82
CA ASP A 689 -11.98 -53.56 8.42
C ASP A 689 -11.32 -53.74 9.81
N MET A 690 -10.59 -52.72 10.30
CA MET A 690 -9.92 -52.68 11.61
C MET A 690 -10.63 -51.77 12.61
#